data_AF-A0A8J6MVV8-F1
#
_entry.id   AF-A0A8J6MVV8-F1
#
_cell.length_a   1.000
_cell.length_b   1.000
_cell.length_c   1.000
_cell.angle_alpha   90.00
_cell.angle_beta   90.00
_cell.angle_gamma   90.00
#
_symmetry.space_group_name_H-M   'P 1'
#
loop_
_entity.id
_entity.type
_entity.pdbx_description
1 polymer ?
#
loop_
_entity_poly.entity_id
_entity_poly.type
_entity_poly.pdbx_seq_one_letter_code
_entity_poly.pdbx_strand_id
1 'polypeptide(L)'
;MEKPSLKEQMRKKIMILDGAMGTMIQRENLTPDDFGGEELDGCNEMLVLTRPDVISRIHEAYFAAGSDIIETNTFGATSVVLAEYDIEHRAVEINIEAARLAVEAAAKYSTIEWPRYVAGALGPTTKTLSVTGGVTFQQLEDSYYEQAKALIENGVDALIIETSQDTLNVKAASIGVRRAFNELEIELPIMISGTIEPMGTTLAGQSIESFYISLEHLNPISVGLNCATGPEFMRDHIRTLSQISHTAISCYPNAGLPDEDGHYHESPESLAKKMAGFAEQGWLNVAGGCCGTTPEHIRVLAETMKQYQPRLLTGEHPPAISGIETVYIEPEGKPYMVGERTNVLGSRKFKQLIADGKYEEASEIARAQVKKGAHVIDVCLQDPDRDEAADMEQFLQLVVKKVKVPLMIDTTDIAVLELALSFSQGKAIINSINLEDGEEKFAKVTPLIHRFGAAVVVGTIDERGQAITAKEKLDVAVRSHDLLVNKYGLKSEDIIFDALVFPVGTGDQQYIGSAAETIEGIRLIKETLPKCQTILGLSNVSFGLPPAGREVLNTVYLYHCTKAGLDYTIINTEKLERYASLPENERMLAEELIFNTNDETLAQFVAFFRVKKVEKAVIASNLTVEERLASYVVEGTKQGLIEDIELARAHYSPLEIINGPLMKGMEEVGRLFNNNELIVAEVLQSAEVMKASVAYLEGFMQKNETAVKGKVLLATVKGDVHDIGKNLVEIILSNNGFQIINLGIKVPPDKMIEAFHREKPDAIGLSGLLVKSAQQMIITAQDLRNAGIDVPILVGGAALTRKFTKTRIQPEYEGLVLYAKDAMDGLNIANNLSDPDKRLKLIEELRDSKSSFVQETGNKNLDGITLTWARNTSIDKDVPIYLAPDMDRHILKNYPLNHLIPYINWEMLLGKHLGLRGSVEKLLKAGDAKAVQLKETVDGILADAEKNGQNRAHAKDRFFPAQ
;
A
#
# COMPACT_ATOMS: atom_id res chain seq x y z
N MET A 1 17.53 -15.77 39.67
CA MET A 1 17.04 -14.66 38.83
C MET A 1 16.52 -15.29 37.56
N GLU A 2 15.28 -14.97 37.17
CA GLU A 2 14.67 -15.52 35.96
C GLU A 2 15.40 -14.99 34.71
N LYS A 3 15.50 -15.83 33.68
CA LYS A 3 16.06 -15.47 32.37
C LYS A 3 15.23 -14.30 31.81
N PRO A 4 15.85 -13.16 31.42
CA PRO A 4 15.11 -12.05 30.82
C PRO A 4 14.30 -12.52 29.61
N SER A 5 13.18 -11.86 29.32
CA SER A 5 12.38 -12.26 28.15
C SER A 5 13.06 -11.82 26.84
N LEU A 6 12.83 -12.59 25.78
CA LEU A 6 13.33 -12.26 24.44
C LEU A 6 12.88 -10.86 23.98
N LYS A 7 11.62 -10.50 24.28
CA LYS A 7 11.02 -9.18 23.99
C LYS A 7 11.75 -8.04 24.69
N GLU A 8 12.23 -8.23 25.92
CA GLU A 8 13.01 -7.22 26.64
C GLU A 8 14.41 -7.04 26.04
N GLN A 9 15.03 -8.13 25.57
CA GLN A 9 16.36 -8.07 24.96
C GLN A 9 16.34 -7.38 23.58
N MET A 10 15.33 -7.65 22.75
CA MET A 10 15.14 -7.00 21.44
C MET A 10 14.97 -5.46 21.52
N ARG A 11 14.59 -4.94 22.70
CA ARG A 11 14.52 -3.49 22.96
C ARG A 11 15.86 -2.88 23.37
N LYS A 12 16.80 -3.69 23.84
CA LYS A 12 18.10 -3.25 24.37
C LYS A 12 19.21 -3.31 23.32
N LYS A 13 19.15 -4.29 22.42
CA LYS A 13 20.13 -4.47 21.35
C LYS A 13 19.50 -5.15 20.13
N ILE A 14 20.19 -5.09 19.01
CA ILE A 14 19.91 -5.94 17.86
C ILE A 14 20.33 -7.37 18.24
N MET A 15 19.37 -8.28 18.29
CA MET A 15 19.60 -9.69 18.62
C MET A 15 20.21 -10.42 17.42
N ILE A 16 21.11 -11.36 17.68
CA ILE A 16 21.76 -12.17 16.65
C ILE A 16 21.11 -13.55 16.59
N LEU A 17 20.45 -13.83 15.49
CA LEU A 17 20.02 -15.19 15.11
C LEU A 17 21.22 -15.93 14.49
N ASP A 18 21.21 -17.25 14.53
CA ASP A 18 22.24 -18.08 13.94
C ASP A 18 22.25 -18.08 12.40
N GLY A 19 23.05 -18.97 11.83
CA GLY A 19 23.17 -19.18 10.40
C GLY A 19 22.59 -20.53 9.98
N ALA A 20 22.86 -20.96 8.74
CA ALA A 20 22.24 -22.16 8.20
C ALA A 20 22.70 -23.49 8.85
N MET A 21 21.73 -24.23 9.40
CA MET A 21 21.91 -25.63 9.81
C MET A 21 22.19 -26.55 8.61
N GLY A 22 21.35 -26.50 7.56
CA GLY A 22 21.46 -27.42 6.42
C GLY A 22 22.81 -27.37 5.69
N THR A 23 23.31 -26.18 5.37
CA THR A 23 24.63 -26.06 4.71
C THR A 23 25.81 -26.39 5.63
N MET A 24 25.62 -26.35 6.96
CA MET A 24 26.62 -26.83 7.91
C MET A 24 26.65 -28.36 7.97
N ILE A 25 25.49 -29.02 7.95
CA ILE A 25 25.37 -30.48 7.84
C ILE A 25 26.04 -30.99 6.55
N GLN A 26 25.79 -30.33 5.42
CA GLN A 26 26.40 -30.71 4.13
C GLN A 26 27.93 -30.73 4.14
N ARG A 27 28.59 -29.99 5.05
CA ARG A 27 30.06 -29.94 5.17
C ARG A 27 30.66 -31.07 5.99
N GLU A 28 29.82 -31.86 6.68
CA GLU A 28 30.25 -32.92 7.59
C GLU A 28 30.59 -34.25 6.87
N ASN A 29 30.51 -34.26 5.53
CA ASN A 29 30.78 -35.44 4.68
C ASN A 29 30.01 -36.69 5.15
N LEU A 30 28.75 -36.51 5.54
CA LEU A 30 27.86 -37.59 5.98
C LEU A 30 27.52 -38.53 4.83
N THR A 31 27.27 -39.78 5.17
CA THR A 31 26.86 -40.85 4.26
C THR A 31 25.40 -41.23 4.51
N PRO A 32 24.73 -41.93 3.59
CA PRO A 32 23.35 -42.38 3.81
C PRO A 32 23.15 -43.16 5.13
N ASP A 33 24.14 -43.94 5.56
CA ASP A 33 24.10 -44.67 6.84
C ASP A 33 23.97 -43.73 8.05
N ASP A 34 24.53 -42.52 7.98
CA ASP A 34 24.41 -41.50 9.03
C ASP A 34 22.98 -40.97 9.17
N PHE A 35 22.20 -40.97 8.09
CA PHE A 35 20.78 -40.58 8.10
C PHE A 35 19.85 -41.74 8.51
N GLY A 36 20.36 -42.97 8.56
CA GLY A 36 19.61 -44.19 8.87
C GLY A 36 19.37 -45.12 7.68
N GLY A 37 19.98 -44.85 6.52
CA GLY A 37 19.93 -45.67 5.30
C GLY A 37 19.69 -44.84 4.03
N GLU A 38 19.77 -45.48 2.86
CA GLU A 38 19.56 -44.81 1.55
C GLU A 38 18.19 -44.15 1.41
N GLU A 39 17.15 -44.71 2.04
CA GLU A 39 15.78 -44.16 1.98
C GLU A 39 15.61 -42.86 2.78
N LEU A 40 16.51 -42.57 3.72
CA LEU A 40 16.47 -41.38 4.58
C LEU A 40 17.56 -40.35 4.23
N ASP A 41 18.35 -40.61 3.19
CA ASP A 41 19.42 -39.71 2.77
C ASP A 41 18.85 -38.32 2.42
N GLY A 42 19.45 -37.29 3.00
CA GLY A 42 18.98 -35.90 2.86
C GLY A 42 17.90 -35.48 3.87
N CYS A 43 17.35 -36.38 4.69
CA CYS A 43 16.45 -36.02 5.78
C CYS A 43 17.24 -35.46 6.98
N ASN A 44 17.57 -34.17 6.93
CA ASN A 44 18.38 -33.51 7.97
C ASN A 44 17.78 -33.62 9.37
N GLU A 45 16.45 -33.66 9.47
CA GLU A 45 15.72 -33.83 10.73
C GLU A 45 16.09 -35.13 11.44
N MET A 46 16.35 -36.22 10.70
CA MET A 46 16.71 -37.52 11.28
C MET A 46 18.04 -37.51 12.03
N LEU A 47 18.94 -36.58 11.69
CA LEU A 47 20.25 -36.46 12.32
C LEU A 47 20.17 -36.08 13.80
N VAL A 48 19.05 -35.55 14.29
CA VAL A 48 18.88 -35.32 15.74
C VAL A 48 18.85 -36.65 16.52
N LEU A 49 18.42 -37.74 15.89
CA LEU A 49 18.36 -39.07 16.49
C LEU A 49 19.60 -39.90 16.15
N THR A 50 20.07 -39.85 14.91
CA THR A 50 21.17 -40.72 14.43
C THR A 50 22.55 -40.12 14.68
N ARG A 51 22.70 -38.80 14.57
CA ARG A 51 23.95 -38.04 14.74
C ARG A 51 23.78 -36.81 15.64
N PRO A 52 23.26 -36.95 16.88
CA PRO A 52 23.06 -35.83 17.80
C PRO A 52 24.38 -35.10 18.13
N ASP A 53 25.53 -35.78 17.99
CA ASP A 53 26.86 -35.20 18.16
C ASP A 53 27.16 -34.10 17.13
N VAL A 54 26.69 -34.25 15.90
CA VAL A 54 26.87 -33.28 14.82
C VAL A 54 25.99 -32.05 15.05
N ILE A 55 24.71 -32.28 15.29
CA ILE A 55 23.73 -31.19 15.49
C ILE A 55 24.10 -30.34 16.71
N SER A 56 24.45 -30.98 17.83
CA SER A 56 24.90 -30.27 19.03
C SER A 56 26.14 -29.41 18.75
N ARG A 57 27.13 -29.96 18.02
CA ARG A 57 28.35 -29.23 17.67
C ARG A 57 28.06 -28.00 16.82
N ILE A 58 27.12 -28.08 15.89
CA ILE A 58 26.73 -26.94 15.03
C ILE A 58 26.06 -25.85 15.88
N HIS A 59 25.11 -26.18 16.74
CA HIS A 59 24.49 -25.22 17.66
C HIS A 59 25.52 -24.52 18.55
N GLU A 60 26.43 -25.29 19.17
CA GLU A 60 27.49 -24.75 20.01
C GLU A 60 28.45 -23.85 19.22
N ALA A 61 28.73 -24.15 17.95
CA ALA A 61 29.57 -23.31 17.10
C ALA A 61 28.93 -21.94 16.82
N TYR A 62 27.60 -21.87 16.62
CA TYR A 62 26.90 -20.60 16.45
C TYR A 62 26.83 -19.78 17.75
N PHE A 63 26.59 -20.42 18.90
CA PHE A 63 26.68 -19.74 20.18
C PHE A 63 28.08 -19.20 20.47
N ALA A 64 29.13 -19.98 20.16
CA ALA A 64 30.51 -19.54 20.28
C ALA A 64 30.84 -18.36 19.34
N ALA A 65 30.20 -18.30 18.18
CA ALA A 65 30.32 -17.18 17.24
C ALA A 65 29.59 -15.91 17.70
N GLY A 66 28.61 -16.02 18.60
CA GLY A 66 27.94 -14.88 19.22
C GLY A 66 26.42 -14.83 19.03
N SER A 67 25.79 -15.86 18.48
CA SER A 67 24.33 -15.96 18.36
C SER A 67 23.64 -15.79 19.70
N ASP A 68 22.66 -14.90 19.79
CA ASP A 68 21.76 -14.77 20.93
C ASP A 68 20.63 -15.81 20.90
N ILE A 69 20.17 -16.13 19.69
CA ILE A 69 19.08 -17.05 19.40
C ILE A 69 19.62 -18.10 18.43
N ILE A 70 19.29 -19.37 18.65
CA ILE A 70 19.48 -20.43 17.64
C ILE A 70 18.12 -21.01 17.25
N GLU A 71 18.04 -21.56 16.05
CA GLU A 71 16.91 -22.35 15.60
C GLU A 71 17.11 -23.83 15.96
N THR A 72 16.05 -24.55 16.31
CA THR A 72 16.08 -26.02 16.40
C THR A 72 16.24 -26.63 15.01
N ASN A 73 16.88 -27.79 14.90
CA ASN A 73 16.95 -28.55 13.63
C ASN A 73 15.60 -29.22 13.32
N THR A 74 14.56 -28.43 13.07
CA THR A 74 13.16 -28.88 12.91
C THR A 74 12.44 -28.22 11.73
N PHE A 75 13.19 -27.63 10.79
CA PHE A 75 12.63 -26.96 9.61
C PHE A 75 11.60 -27.82 8.87
N GLY A 76 11.93 -29.09 8.60
CA GLY A 76 11.05 -30.07 7.97
C GLY A 76 10.45 -31.09 8.93
N ALA A 77 10.50 -30.89 10.26
CA ALA A 77 10.07 -31.89 11.24
C ALA A 77 8.54 -31.94 11.44
N THR A 78 7.78 -31.92 10.36
CA THR A 78 6.31 -32.04 10.36
C THR A 78 5.92 -33.38 9.75
N SER A 79 4.83 -34.01 10.21
CA SER A 79 4.32 -35.24 9.58
C SER A 79 4.11 -35.09 8.06
N VAL A 80 3.72 -33.91 7.58
CA VAL A 80 3.52 -33.66 6.13
C VAL A 80 4.81 -33.80 5.32
N VAL A 81 5.93 -33.30 5.84
CA VAL A 81 7.24 -33.42 5.17
C VAL A 81 7.84 -34.80 5.37
N LEU A 82 7.78 -35.33 6.59
CA LEU A 82 8.34 -36.63 6.95
C LEU A 82 7.63 -37.81 6.26
N ALA A 83 6.42 -37.60 5.76
CA ALA A 83 5.73 -38.56 4.89
C ALA A 83 6.45 -38.81 3.55
N GLU A 84 7.31 -37.90 3.09
CA GLU A 84 8.14 -38.14 1.88
C GLU A 84 9.22 -39.20 2.11
N TYR A 85 9.52 -39.48 3.38
CA TYR A 85 10.50 -40.46 3.85
C TYR A 85 9.82 -41.64 4.57
N ASP A 86 8.48 -41.78 4.48
CA ASP A 86 7.68 -42.82 5.16
C ASP A 86 7.88 -42.89 6.71
N ILE A 87 8.18 -41.75 7.33
CA ILE A 87 8.44 -41.62 8.78
C ILE A 87 7.60 -40.54 9.46
N GLU A 88 6.41 -40.24 8.94
CA GLU A 88 5.51 -39.22 9.49
C GLU A 88 5.14 -39.47 10.96
N HIS A 89 5.06 -40.75 11.36
CA HIS A 89 4.78 -41.16 12.74
C HIS A 89 5.89 -40.80 13.74
N ARG A 90 7.07 -40.37 13.26
CA ARG A 90 8.22 -39.97 14.08
C ARG A 90 8.33 -38.47 14.30
N ALA A 91 7.42 -37.66 13.74
CA ALA A 91 7.45 -36.21 13.86
C ALA A 91 7.61 -35.73 15.32
N VAL A 92 6.82 -36.30 16.24
CA VAL A 92 6.90 -35.96 17.67
C VAL A 92 8.25 -36.33 18.28
N GLU A 93 8.75 -37.55 18.02
CA GLU A 93 10.05 -38.03 18.54
C GLU A 93 11.20 -37.11 18.11
N ILE A 94 11.24 -36.76 16.82
CA ILE A 94 12.26 -35.89 16.23
C ILE A 94 12.23 -34.50 16.87
N ASN A 95 11.06 -33.88 17.00
CA ASN A 95 10.96 -32.52 17.58
C ASN A 95 11.35 -32.48 19.06
N ILE A 96 10.99 -33.51 19.84
CA ILE A 96 11.41 -33.64 21.25
C ILE A 96 12.93 -33.62 21.34
N GLU A 97 13.60 -34.47 20.55
CA GLU A 97 15.04 -34.60 20.61
C GLU A 97 15.75 -33.35 20.06
N ALA A 98 15.25 -32.77 18.97
CA ALA A 98 15.78 -31.53 18.42
C ALA A 98 15.73 -30.36 19.41
N ALA A 99 14.60 -30.20 20.11
CA ALA A 99 14.46 -29.20 21.17
C ALA A 99 15.44 -29.47 22.32
N ARG A 100 15.56 -30.73 22.78
CA ARG A 100 16.49 -31.13 23.84
C ARG A 100 17.93 -30.72 23.51
N LEU A 101 18.42 -31.06 22.31
CA LEU A 101 19.78 -30.75 21.88
C LEU A 101 20.04 -29.23 21.86
N ALA A 102 19.11 -28.45 21.30
CA ALA A 102 19.24 -27.00 21.22
C ALA A 102 19.19 -26.34 22.62
N VAL A 103 18.28 -26.78 23.49
CA VAL A 103 18.16 -26.27 24.87
C VAL A 103 19.39 -26.61 25.70
N GLU A 104 19.94 -27.81 25.56
CA GLU A 104 21.20 -28.20 26.22
C GLU A 104 22.38 -27.37 25.72
N ALA A 105 22.47 -27.10 24.42
CA ALA A 105 23.49 -26.21 23.86
C ALA A 105 23.34 -24.79 24.41
N ALA A 106 22.12 -24.24 24.45
CA ALA A 106 21.86 -22.91 24.99
C ALA A 106 22.23 -22.82 26.49
N ALA A 107 21.90 -23.84 27.28
CA ALA A 107 22.22 -23.88 28.71
C ALA A 107 23.74 -23.83 28.98
N LYS A 108 24.58 -24.42 28.12
CA LYS A 108 26.05 -24.38 28.25
C LYS A 108 26.63 -22.97 28.03
N TYR A 109 26.00 -22.16 27.19
CA TYR A 109 26.49 -20.84 26.77
C TYR A 109 25.74 -19.67 27.41
N SER A 110 24.62 -19.92 28.10
CA SER A 110 23.80 -18.90 28.73
C SER A 110 24.37 -18.44 30.07
N THR A 111 24.52 -17.12 30.22
CA THR A 111 24.84 -16.49 31.51
C THR A 111 23.75 -15.49 31.91
N ILE A 112 23.84 -14.93 33.12
CA ILE A 112 22.89 -13.90 33.58
C ILE A 112 23.02 -12.63 32.73
N GLU A 113 24.25 -12.25 32.40
CA GLU A 113 24.57 -11.07 31.61
C GLU A 113 24.30 -11.28 30.11
N TRP A 114 24.42 -12.51 29.63
CA TRP A 114 24.23 -12.88 28.23
C TRP A 114 23.37 -14.14 28.10
N PRO A 115 22.04 -14.02 28.27
CA PRO A 115 21.13 -15.14 28.11
C PRO A 115 21.08 -15.62 26.66
N ARG A 116 21.02 -16.95 26.45
CA ARG A 116 20.85 -17.60 25.14
C ARG A 116 19.46 -18.15 24.96
N TYR A 117 18.87 -18.00 23.78
CA TYR A 117 17.51 -18.42 23.49
C TYR A 117 17.46 -19.49 22.41
N VAL A 118 16.44 -20.34 22.46
CA VAL A 118 16.13 -21.34 21.46
C VAL A 118 14.78 -21.01 20.81
N ALA A 119 14.76 -20.88 19.49
CA ALA A 119 13.55 -20.76 18.70
C ALA A 119 13.22 -22.12 18.07
N GLY A 120 12.02 -22.64 18.35
CA GLY A 120 11.48 -23.81 17.69
C GLY A 120 11.14 -23.48 16.23
N ALA A 121 11.93 -23.98 15.29
CA ALA A 121 11.76 -23.71 13.86
C ALA A 121 10.61 -24.50 13.24
N LEU A 122 9.69 -23.79 12.60
CA LEU A 122 8.53 -24.30 11.88
C LEU A 122 8.67 -23.87 10.42
N GLY A 123 9.16 -24.74 9.54
CA GLY A 123 9.32 -24.44 8.11
C GLY A 123 8.00 -24.46 7.34
N PRO A 124 8.00 -24.12 6.05
CA PRO A 124 6.78 -23.95 5.23
C PRO A 124 6.12 -25.27 4.79
N THR A 125 6.74 -26.42 5.11
CA THR A 125 6.49 -27.76 4.54
C THR A 125 6.81 -27.85 3.04
N THR A 126 6.70 -29.06 2.46
CA THR A 126 6.86 -29.28 1.02
C THR A 126 5.57 -29.03 0.23
N LYS A 127 4.45 -28.77 0.91
CA LYS A 127 3.13 -28.56 0.32
C LYS A 127 2.55 -27.20 0.72
N THR A 128 2.00 -26.50 -0.26
CA THR A 128 1.42 -25.17 -0.09
C THR A 128 -0.05 -25.18 -0.49
N LEU A 129 -0.90 -24.56 0.32
CA LEU A 129 -2.35 -24.55 0.08
C LEU A 129 -2.73 -23.80 -1.21
N SER A 130 -2.00 -22.72 -1.50
CA SER A 130 -2.32 -21.81 -2.60
C SER A 130 -1.69 -22.22 -3.94
N VAL A 131 -0.56 -22.92 -3.94
CA VAL A 131 0.26 -23.15 -5.15
C VAL A 131 0.33 -24.61 -5.55
N THR A 132 0.87 -25.48 -4.71
CA THR A 132 1.13 -26.89 -5.06
C THR A 132 -0.06 -27.80 -4.75
N GLY A 133 -0.84 -27.49 -3.72
CA GLY A 133 -1.94 -28.32 -3.24
C GLY A 133 -1.45 -29.63 -2.60
N GLY A 134 -2.31 -30.65 -2.60
CA GLY A 134 -1.96 -31.99 -2.06
C GLY A 134 -1.97 -32.09 -0.53
N VAL A 135 -2.42 -31.04 0.15
CA VAL A 135 -2.69 -30.99 1.60
C VAL A 135 -3.91 -30.08 1.83
N THR A 136 -4.70 -30.40 2.85
CA THR A 136 -5.83 -29.56 3.29
C THR A 136 -5.40 -28.62 4.41
N PHE A 137 -6.17 -27.55 4.63
CA PHE A 137 -5.91 -26.61 5.73
C PHE A 137 -5.85 -27.31 7.08
N GLN A 138 -6.79 -28.24 7.34
CA GLN A 138 -6.86 -29.03 8.56
C GLN A 138 -5.63 -29.94 8.75
N GLN A 139 -5.16 -30.59 7.67
CA GLN A 139 -3.96 -31.43 7.75
C GLN A 139 -2.71 -30.62 8.11
N LEU A 140 -2.55 -29.41 7.58
CA LEU A 140 -1.45 -28.53 7.98
C LEU A 140 -1.59 -28.07 9.42
N GLU A 141 -2.80 -27.69 9.85
CA GLU A 141 -3.07 -27.32 11.24
C GLU A 141 -2.66 -28.44 12.21
N ASP A 142 -3.09 -29.68 11.94
CA ASP A 142 -2.76 -30.83 12.77
C ASP A 142 -1.25 -31.12 12.79
N SER A 143 -0.58 -31.01 11.63
CA SER A 143 0.87 -31.23 11.49
C SER A 143 1.72 -30.17 12.21
N TYR A 144 1.29 -28.91 12.21
CA TYR A 144 1.95 -27.86 12.99
C TYR A 144 1.61 -27.94 14.47
N TYR A 145 0.41 -28.40 14.84
CA TYR A 145 0.03 -28.60 16.23
C TYR A 145 0.92 -29.65 16.92
N GLU A 146 1.14 -30.82 16.31
CA GLU A 146 2.00 -31.86 16.88
C GLU A 146 3.44 -31.37 17.07
N GLN A 147 3.96 -30.63 16.08
CA GLN A 147 5.31 -30.08 16.09
C GLN A 147 5.45 -29.03 17.20
N ALA A 148 4.55 -28.04 17.21
CA ALA A 148 4.56 -26.97 18.19
C ALA A 148 4.44 -27.51 19.62
N LYS A 149 3.52 -28.46 19.84
CA LYS A 149 3.35 -29.10 21.16
C LYS A 149 4.64 -29.75 21.64
N ALA A 150 5.28 -30.57 20.80
CA ALA A 150 6.53 -31.24 21.14
C ALA A 150 7.66 -30.24 21.47
N LEU A 151 7.76 -29.15 20.71
CA LEU A 151 8.77 -28.11 20.96
C LEU A 151 8.51 -27.35 22.28
N ILE A 152 7.26 -26.95 22.54
CA ILE A 152 6.87 -26.20 23.75
C ILE A 152 7.13 -27.03 25.01
N GLU A 153 6.72 -28.30 25.02
CA GLU A 153 6.93 -29.20 26.17
C GLU A 153 8.42 -29.42 26.51
N ASN A 154 9.31 -29.21 25.53
CA ASN A 154 10.75 -29.41 25.67
C ASN A 154 11.55 -28.10 25.82
N GLY A 155 10.88 -27.02 26.19
CA GLY A 155 11.53 -25.84 26.77
C GLY A 155 12.17 -24.88 25.78
N VAL A 156 11.70 -24.84 24.53
CA VAL A 156 12.06 -23.74 23.61
C VAL A 156 11.55 -22.40 24.16
N ASP A 157 12.25 -21.31 23.85
CA ASP A 157 11.92 -19.97 24.35
C ASP A 157 10.95 -19.19 23.46
N ALA A 158 10.86 -19.58 22.18
CA ALA A 158 10.02 -18.98 21.17
C ALA A 158 9.70 -20.01 20.07
N LEU A 159 8.72 -19.72 19.22
CA LEU A 159 8.46 -20.45 17.98
C LEU A 159 8.71 -19.50 16.80
N ILE A 160 9.34 -19.99 15.74
CA ILE A 160 9.59 -19.22 14.53
C ILE A 160 8.95 -19.92 13.32
N ILE A 161 7.96 -19.28 12.73
CA ILE A 161 7.35 -19.71 11.46
C ILE A 161 8.15 -19.03 10.35
N GLU A 162 9.08 -19.76 9.76
CA GLU A 162 10.09 -19.21 8.86
C GLU A 162 9.96 -19.69 7.42
N THR A 163 10.67 -19.01 6.52
CA THR A 163 10.66 -19.30 5.09
C THR A 163 9.23 -19.34 4.53
N SER A 164 8.37 -18.46 5.05
CA SER A 164 6.94 -18.47 4.74
C SER A 164 6.71 -18.02 3.30
N GLN A 165 6.36 -18.97 2.45
CA GLN A 165 6.08 -18.78 1.02
C GLN A 165 4.60 -18.57 0.72
N ASP A 166 3.73 -19.09 1.59
CA ASP A 166 2.27 -19.06 1.49
C ASP A 166 1.67 -18.64 2.82
N THR A 167 0.94 -17.52 2.82
CA THR A 167 0.32 -16.96 4.02
C THR A 167 -0.79 -17.83 4.57
N LEU A 168 -1.46 -18.65 3.73
CA LEU A 168 -2.42 -19.64 4.23
C LEU A 168 -1.75 -20.71 5.08
N ASN A 169 -0.55 -21.16 4.70
CA ASN A 169 0.24 -22.09 5.52
C ASN A 169 0.58 -21.44 6.87
N VAL A 170 0.97 -20.16 6.88
CA VAL A 170 1.26 -19.44 8.15
C VAL A 170 0.02 -19.34 9.03
N LYS A 171 -1.16 -19.08 8.46
CA LYS A 171 -2.42 -19.08 9.22
C LYS A 171 -2.71 -20.48 9.79
N ALA A 172 -2.57 -21.54 9.00
CA ALA A 172 -2.76 -22.91 9.47
C ALA A 172 -1.76 -23.26 10.61
N ALA A 173 -0.48 -22.91 10.44
CA ALA A 173 0.56 -23.07 11.45
C ALA A 173 0.21 -22.35 12.74
N SER A 174 -0.20 -21.09 12.63
CA SER A 174 -0.54 -20.25 13.79
C SER A 174 -1.73 -20.79 14.57
N ILE A 175 -2.71 -21.39 13.87
CA ILE A 175 -3.85 -22.04 14.52
C ILE A 175 -3.40 -23.32 15.24
N GLY A 176 -2.56 -24.15 14.60
CA GLY A 176 -1.98 -25.34 15.24
C GLY A 176 -1.16 -24.99 16.49
N VAL A 177 -0.36 -23.93 16.41
CA VAL A 177 0.41 -23.38 17.55
C VAL A 177 -0.52 -22.90 18.66
N ARG A 178 -1.57 -22.14 18.36
CA ARG A 178 -2.55 -21.68 19.36
C ARG A 178 -3.29 -22.84 20.02
N ARG A 179 -3.60 -23.89 19.27
CA ARG A 179 -4.18 -25.12 19.84
C ARG A 179 -3.22 -25.76 20.84
N ALA A 180 -1.91 -25.82 20.53
CA ALA A 180 -0.90 -26.29 21.47
C ALA A 180 -0.79 -25.38 22.71
N PHE A 181 -0.80 -24.05 22.54
CA PHE A 181 -0.80 -23.10 23.66
C PHE A 181 -1.98 -23.30 24.60
N ASN A 182 -3.19 -23.46 24.05
CA ASN A 182 -4.40 -23.65 24.84
C ASN A 182 -4.41 -24.98 25.60
N GLU A 183 -3.88 -26.05 25.00
CA GLU A 183 -3.81 -27.36 25.65
C GLU A 183 -2.76 -27.41 26.76
N LEU A 184 -1.61 -26.78 26.54
CA LEU A 184 -0.49 -26.77 27.49
C LEU A 184 -0.60 -25.67 28.54
N GLU A 185 -1.52 -24.71 28.36
CA GLU A 185 -1.61 -23.47 29.16
C GLU A 185 -0.29 -22.67 29.18
N ILE A 186 0.46 -22.71 28.07
CA ILE A 186 1.75 -22.03 27.90
C ILE A 186 1.69 -21.22 26.60
N GLU A 187 1.91 -19.91 26.70
CA GLU A 187 2.02 -19.02 25.54
C GLU A 187 3.48 -18.59 25.35
N LEU A 188 4.06 -18.92 24.20
CA LEU A 188 5.41 -18.52 23.83
C LEU A 188 5.38 -17.38 22.79
N PRO A 189 6.42 -16.53 22.75
CA PRO A 189 6.60 -15.58 21.67
C PRO A 189 6.64 -16.25 20.29
N ILE A 190 5.87 -15.72 19.33
CA ILE A 190 5.89 -16.16 17.93
C ILE A 190 6.69 -15.17 17.09
N MET A 191 7.63 -15.68 16.30
CA MET A 191 8.36 -14.96 15.26
C MET A 191 7.83 -15.43 13.90
N ILE A 192 7.67 -14.51 12.96
CA ILE A 192 7.23 -14.82 11.59
C ILE A 192 8.27 -14.29 10.62
N SER A 193 8.73 -15.13 9.70
CA SER A 193 9.62 -14.71 8.62
C SER A 193 9.10 -15.18 7.27
N GLY A 194 8.90 -14.23 6.37
CA GLY A 194 8.51 -14.46 4.99
C GLY A 194 9.70 -14.68 4.08
N THR A 195 9.45 -15.30 2.94
CA THR A 195 10.41 -15.37 1.83
C THR A 195 9.85 -14.65 0.63
N ILE A 196 10.65 -13.73 0.08
CA ILE A 196 10.30 -12.95 -1.11
C ILE A 196 11.18 -13.40 -2.26
N GLU A 197 10.54 -13.76 -3.37
CA GLU A 197 11.21 -14.11 -4.61
C GLU A 197 11.85 -12.87 -5.25
N PRO A 198 12.86 -13.02 -6.14
CA PRO A 198 13.48 -11.89 -6.85
C PRO A 198 12.50 -10.97 -7.60
N MET A 199 11.29 -11.47 -7.89
CA MET A 199 10.20 -10.70 -8.50
C MET A 199 9.50 -9.71 -7.55
N GLY A 200 9.77 -9.78 -6.23
CA GLY A 200 9.29 -8.85 -5.22
C GLY A 200 7.99 -9.26 -4.50
N THR A 201 7.59 -10.54 -4.59
CA THR A 201 6.42 -11.11 -3.89
C THR A 201 6.78 -12.43 -3.23
N THR A 202 5.93 -12.91 -2.32
CA THR A 202 5.99 -14.31 -1.88
C THR A 202 5.73 -15.27 -3.05
N LEU A 203 6.02 -16.56 -2.89
CA LEU A 203 5.70 -17.57 -3.90
C LEU A 203 4.18 -17.64 -4.20
N ALA A 204 3.35 -17.48 -3.17
CA ALA A 204 1.89 -17.38 -3.30
C ALA A 204 1.41 -16.03 -3.86
N GLY A 205 2.32 -15.09 -4.14
CA GLY A 205 2.08 -13.87 -4.91
C GLY A 205 1.82 -12.62 -4.08
N GLN A 206 1.79 -12.69 -2.73
CA GLN A 206 1.53 -11.54 -1.89
C GLN A 206 2.69 -10.53 -1.91
N SER A 207 2.35 -9.24 -1.91
CA SER A 207 3.31 -8.19 -1.60
C SER A 207 3.67 -8.22 -0.11
N ILE A 208 4.75 -7.53 0.28
CA ILE A 208 5.19 -7.50 1.68
C ILE A 208 4.17 -6.81 2.61
N GLU A 209 3.47 -5.79 2.10
CA GLU A 209 2.35 -5.16 2.80
C GLU A 209 1.23 -6.17 3.03
N SER A 210 0.83 -6.91 1.99
CA SER A 210 -0.24 -7.91 2.10
C SER A 210 0.14 -9.00 3.08
N PHE A 211 1.39 -9.48 3.05
CA PHE A 211 1.90 -10.47 3.99
C PHE A 211 1.75 -9.99 5.44
N TYR A 212 2.20 -8.77 5.74
CA TYR A 212 2.10 -8.21 7.10
C TYR A 212 0.64 -7.99 7.54
N ILE A 213 -0.19 -7.33 6.72
CA ILE A 213 -1.60 -7.04 7.04
C ILE A 213 -2.40 -8.34 7.26
N SER A 214 -2.04 -9.41 6.56
CA SER A 214 -2.72 -10.71 6.71
C SER A 214 -2.38 -11.40 8.04
N LEU A 215 -1.28 -11.02 8.69
CA LEU A 215 -0.69 -11.75 9.83
C LEU A 215 -0.55 -10.89 11.09
N GLU A 216 -0.74 -9.58 11.02
CA GLU A 216 -0.60 -8.67 12.18
C GLU A 216 -1.50 -9.05 13.36
N HIS A 217 -2.67 -9.64 13.10
CA HIS A 217 -3.62 -10.12 14.10
C HIS A 217 -3.03 -11.23 15.00
N LEU A 218 -1.97 -11.90 14.53
CA LEU A 218 -1.28 -12.92 15.30
C LEU A 218 -0.41 -12.32 16.41
N ASN A 219 -0.17 -11.00 16.40
CA ASN A 219 0.67 -10.28 17.35
C ASN A 219 2.08 -10.88 17.51
N PRO A 220 2.82 -11.16 16.40
CA PRO A 220 4.15 -11.74 16.51
C PRO A 220 5.10 -10.80 17.26
N ILE A 221 6.08 -11.34 17.99
CA ILE A 221 7.12 -10.50 18.59
C ILE A 221 8.06 -9.92 17.53
N SER A 222 8.25 -10.61 16.41
CA SER A 222 8.96 -10.11 15.24
C SER A 222 8.35 -10.58 13.93
N VAL A 223 8.40 -9.71 12.92
CA VAL A 223 8.11 -10.05 11.52
C VAL A 223 9.32 -9.70 10.66
N GLY A 224 9.67 -10.53 9.68
CA GLY A 224 10.87 -10.29 8.89
C GLY A 224 10.96 -11.10 7.62
N LEU A 225 12.19 -11.14 7.09
CA LEU A 225 12.51 -11.87 5.86
C LEU A 225 13.75 -12.74 6.01
N ASN A 226 13.70 -13.89 5.35
CA ASN A 226 14.81 -14.81 5.23
C ASN A 226 14.80 -15.59 3.90
N CYS A 227 15.94 -16.20 3.59
CA CYS A 227 16.15 -17.05 2.42
C CYS A 227 15.88 -16.36 1.07
N ALA A 228 15.81 -17.15 -0.01
CA ALA A 228 15.69 -16.83 -1.44
C ALA A 228 16.75 -15.88 -2.04
N THR A 229 17.00 -14.74 -1.39
CA THR A 229 17.82 -13.66 -1.93
C THR A 229 18.87 -13.17 -0.93
N GLY A 230 19.85 -12.43 -1.42
CA GLY A 230 20.77 -11.66 -0.58
C GLY A 230 20.12 -10.40 0.03
N PRO A 231 20.84 -9.67 0.90
CA PRO A 231 20.35 -8.44 1.52
C PRO A 231 19.83 -7.42 0.50
N GLU A 232 20.47 -7.27 -0.67
CA GLU A 232 20.11 -6.25 -1.66
C GLU A 232 18.63 -6.32 -2.06
N PHE A 233 18.14 -7.51 -2.41
CA PHE A 233 16.74 -7.71 -2.81
C PHE A 233 15.77 -7.52 -1.64
N MET A 234 16.20 -7.74 -0.40
CA MET A 234 15.35 -7.57 0.78
C MET A 234 15.23 -6.12 1.24
N ARG A 235 16.14 -5.24 0.84
CA ARG A 235 16.25 -3.84 1.32
C ARG A 235 14.91 -3.11 1.30
N ASP A 236 14.25 -3.12 0.15
CA ASP A 236 13.00 -2.40 -0.05
C ASP A 236 11.85 -2.96 0.80
N HIS A 237 11.81 -4.27 0.97
CA HIS A 237 10.79 -4.95 1.74
C HIS A 237 10.99 -4.76 3.26
N ILE A 238 12.24 -4.83 3.73
CA ILE A 238 12.60 -4.53 5.13
C ILE A 238 12.30 -3.08 5.46
N ARG A 239 12.56 -2.14 4.54
CA ARG A 239 12.17 -0.74 4.71
C ARG A 239 10.66 -0.56 4.82
N THR A 240 9.87 -1.23 3.97
CA THR A 240 8.41 -1.17 4.07
C THR A 240 7.92 -1.77 5.38
N LEU A 241 8.38 -2.97 5.75
CA LEU A 241 8.03 -3.60 7.03
C LEU A 241 8.38 -2.71 8.22
N SER A 242 9.55 -2.07 8.21
CA SER A 242 9.97 -1.18 9.30
C SER A 242 9.12 0.08 9.43
N GLN A 243 8.40 0.48 8.37
CA GLN A 243 7.47 1.61 8.39
C GLN A 243 6.07 1.22 8.87
N ILE A 244 5.57 0.05 8.49
CA ILE A 244 4.18 -0.36 8.78
C ILE A 244 4.05 -1.22 10.04
N SER A 245 5.12 -1.89 10.48
CA SER A 245 5.02 -2.88 11.55
C SER A 245 5.07 -2.29 12.96
N HIS A 246 4.17 -2.74 13.83
CA HIS A 246 4.21 -2.46 15.27
C HIS A 246 5.16 -3.40 16.05
N THR A 247 5.72 -4.41 15.39
CA THR A 247 6.53 -5.47 16.00
C THR A 247 8.00 -5.31 15.66
N ALA A 248 8.86 -6.11 16.27
CA ALA A 248 10.29 -6.13 15.92
C ALA A 248 10.48 -6.58 14.47
N ILE A 249 11.56 -6.13 13.82
CA ILE A 249 11.92 -6.54 12.45
C ILE A 249 13.11 -7.49 12.47
N SER A 250 12.96 -8.65 11.84
CA SER A 250 14.05 -9.61 11.60
C SER A 250 14.51 -9.61 10.14
N CYS A 251 15.81 -9.81 9.91
CA CYS A 251 16.35 -10.03 8.58
C CYS A 251 17.56 -10.96 8.66
N TYR A 252 17.48 -12.09 7.97
CA TYR A 252 18.54 -13.10 7.96
C TYR A 252 18.66 -13.71 6.56
N PRO A 253 19.36 -13.01 5.64
CA PRO A 253 19.43 -13.39 4.23
C PRO A 253 20.43 -14.53 3.97
N ASN A 254 20.41 -15.05 2.74
CA ASN A 254 21.44 -15.99 2.27
C ASN A 254 22.80 -15.29 2.13
N ALA A 255 23.88 -16.09 2.13
CA ALA A 255 25.23 -15.65 1.75
C ALA A 255 25.35 -15.45 0.22
N GLY A 256 24.48 -14.60 -0.34
CA GLY A 256 24.34 -14.39 -1.78
C GLY A 256 23.46 -15.44 -2.45
N LEU A 257 23.40 -15.42 -3.78
CA LEU A 257 22.78 -16.48 -4.56
C LEU A 257 23.80 -17.63 -4.75
N PRO A 258 23.35 -18.90 -4.71
CA PRO A 258 24.23 -20.02 -4.99
C PRO A 258 24.67 -20.03 -6.47
N ASP A 259 25.86 -20.54 -6.74
CA ASP A 259 26.31 -20.84 -8.10
C ASP A 259 25.68 -22.14 -8.65
N GLU A 260 26.06 -22.53 -9.88
CA GLU A 260 25.56 -23.75 -10.53
C GLU A 260 25.89 -25.04 -9.75
N ASP A 261 26.92 -25.00 -8.90
CA ASP A 261 27.35 -26.10 -8.04
C ASP A 261 26.76 -26.01 -6.62
N GLY A 262 25.91 -25.02 -6.34
CA GLY A 262 25.27 -24.81 -5.05
C GLY A 262 26.12 -24.07 -4.01
N HIS A 263 27.27 -23.52 -4.39
CA HIS A 263 28.16 -22.79 -3.48
C HIS A 263 27.76 -21.32 -3.33
N TYR A 264 27.86 -20.83 -2.09
CA TYR A 264 27.61 -19.45 -1.72
C TYR A 264 28.92 -18.67 -1.61
N HIS A 265 29.01 -17.53 -2.30
CA HIS A 265 30.27 -16.77 -2.46
C HIS A 265 30.33 -15.47 -1.67
N GLU A 266 29.24 -15.05 -1.03
CA GLU A 266 29.25 -13.84 -0.20
C GLU A 266 30.18 -14.04 1.00
N SER A 267 31.06 -13.07 1.26
CA SER A 267 31.98 -13.13 2.40
C SER A 267 31.32 -12.65 3.71
N PRO A 268 31.83 -13.07 4.87
CA PRO A 268 31.41 -12.57 6.18
C PRO A 268 31.37 -11.03 6.29
N GLU A 269 32.44 -10.37 5.82
CA GLU A 269 32.56 -8.91 5.87
C GLU A 269 31.58 -8.22 4.94
N SER A 270 31.38 -8.78 3.75
CA SER A 270 30.47 -8.23 2.76
C SER A 270 29.01 -8.33 3.22
N LEU A 271 28.59 -9.50 3.74
CA LEU A 271 27.27 -9.69 4.34
C LEU A 271 27.03 -8.73 5.50
N ALA A 272 27.97 -8.65 6.45
CA ALA A 272 27.86 -7.78 7.61
C ALA A 272 27.80 -6.30 7.22
N LYS A 273 28.57 -5.86 6.22
CA LYS A 273 28.53 -4.50 5.68
C LYS A 273 27.17 -4.16 5.07
N LYS A 274 26.56 -5.09 4.32
CA LYS A 274 25.22 -4.90 3.73
C LYS A 274 24.16 -4.78 4.82
N MET A 275 24.21 -5.65 5.83
CA MET A 275 23.31 -5.62 7.00
C MET A 275 23.50 -4.36 7.86
N ALA A 276 24.73 -3.86 7.99
CA ALA A 276 25.01 -2.58 8.65
C ALA A 276 24.24 -1.43 8.00
N GLY A 277 24.08 -1.43 6.67
CA GLY A 277 23.26 -0.46 5.97
C GLY A 277 21.78 -0.45 6.39
N PHE A 278 21.23 -1.57 6.87
CA PHE A 278 19.86 -1.62 7.42
C PHE A 278 19.81 -1.17 8.88
N ALA A 279 20.82 -1.56 9.66
CA ALA A 279 20.95 -1.16 11.06
C ALA A 279 21.18 0.36 11.20
N GLU A 280 21.96 0.98 10.32
CA GLU A 280 22.19 2.42 10.25
C GLU A 280 20.90 3.22 10.05
N GLN A 281 19.97 2.68 9.27
CA GLN A 281 18.66 3.28 9.04
C GLN A 281 17.66 3.00 10.18
N GLY A 282 18.08 2.24 11.20
CA GLY A 282 17.23 1.85 12.32
C GLY A 282 16.10 0.91 11.89
N TRP A 283 16.34 0.00 10.94
CA TRP A 283 15.30 -0.91 10.43
C TRP A 283 15.24 -2.26 11.12
N LEU A 284 16.28 -2.67 11.86
CA LEU A 284 16.41 -4.03 12.40
C LEU A 284 16.30 -4.10 13.92
N ASN A 285 15.76 -5.23 14.39
CA ASN A 285 15.79 -5.65 15.79
C ASN A 285 16.45 -7.04 15.94
N VAL A 286 16.40 -7.85 14.89
CA VAL A 286 17.08 -9.16 14.82
C VAL A 286 17.82 -9.25 13.49
N ALA A 287 19.08 -9.70 13.54
CA ALA A 287 19.90 -9.95 12.37
C ALA A 287 20.47 -11.37 12.44
N GLY A 288 20.58 -12.07 11.33
CA GLY A 288 21.15 -13.42 11.28
C GLY A 288 21.58 -13.82 9.88
N GLY A 289 21.67 -15.12 9.63
CA GLY A 289 21.95 -15.67 8.32
C GLY A 289 21.08 -16.87 7.96
N CYS A 290 20.87 -17.09 6.66
CA CYS A 290 20.21 -18.29 6.14
C CYS A 290 21.22 -19.11 5.32
N CYS A 291 20.84 -19.63 4.15
CA CYS A 291 21.66 -20.58 3.40
C CYS A 291 23.05 -20.03 3.05
N GLY A 292 24.08 -20.85 3.25
CA GLY A 292 25.48 -20.51 3.00
C GLY A 292 26.18 -19.74 4.12
N THR A 293 25.44 -19.24 5.11
CA THR A 293 26.02 -18.51 6.24
C THR A 293 26.63 -19.46 7.27
N THR A 294 27.79 -19.08 7.82
CA THR A 294 28.62 -19.91 8.70
C THR A 294 28.82 -19.24 10.05
N PRO A 295 29.37 -19.94 11.07
CA PRO A 295 29.75 -19.29 12.33
C PRO A 295 30.66 -18.06 12.15
N GLU A 296 31.51 -18.05 11.11
CA GLU A 296 32.33 -16.88 10.80
C GLU A 296 31.49 -15.68 10.33
N HIS A 297 30.46 -15.90 9.52
CA HIS A 297 29.51 -14.84 9.13
C HIS A 297 28.82 -14.26 10.35
N ILE A 298 28.32 -15.13 11.24
CA ILE A 298 27.63 -14.72 12.47
C ILE A 298 28.56 -13.94 13.40
N ARG A 299 29.84 -14.34 13.51
CA ARG A 299 30.82 -13.64 14.32
C ARG A 299 31.06 -12.21 13.84
N VAL A 300 31.28 -12.02 12.54
CA VAL A 300 31.47 -10.69 11.94
C VAL A 300 30.19 -9.87 12.04
N LEU A 301 29.03 -10.48 11.81
CA LEU A 301 27.73 -9.83 11.92
C LEU A 301 27.45 -9.34 13.36
N ALA A 302 27.67 -10.21 14.36
CA ALA A 302 27.47 -9.88 15.77
C ALA A 302 28.35 -8.72 16.23
N GLU A 303 29.62 -8.70 15.83
CA GLU A 303 30.53 -7.60 16.15
C GLU A 303 30.11 -6.29 15.47
N THR A 304 29.62 -6.38 14.23
CA THR A 304 29.13 -5.22 13.47
C THR A 304 27.87 -4.63 14.10
N MET A 305 26.89 -5.47 14.45
CA MET A 305 25.60 -5.02 14.98
C MET A 305 25.68 -4.34 16.36
N LYS A 306 26.71 -4.62 17.17
CA LYS A 306 26.94 -3.97 18.47
C LYS A 306 27.04 -2.44 18.40
N GLN A 307 27.37 -1.90 17.22
CA GLN A 307 27.55 -0.47 17.01
C GLN A 307 26.23 0.29 16.85
N TYR A 308 25.13 -0.44 16.61
CA TYR A 308 23.84 0.14 16.25
C TYR A 308 22.79 -0.10 17.34
N GLN A 309 21.84 0.81 17.43
CA GLN A 309 20.69 0.68 18.32
C GLN A 309 19.57 -0.11 17.60
N PRO A 310 18.78 -0.91 18.34
CA PRO A 310 17.63 -1.58 17.75
C PRO A 310 16.58 -0.57 17.29
N ARG A 311 15.83 -0.94 16.25
CA ARG A 311 14.69 -0.17 15.75
C ARG A 311 13.66 0.11 16.86
N LEU A 312 13.13 1.34 16.87
CA LEU A 312 11.97 1.70 17.68
C LEU A 312 10.68 1.15 17.06
N LEU A 313 9.81 0.57 17.89
CA LEU A 313 8.58 -0.08 17.46
C LEU A 313 7.45 0.95 17.25
N THR A 314 7.60 1.82 16.26
CA THR A 314 6.69 2.95 16.00
C THR A 314 6.09 2.91 14.59
N GLY A 315 6.10 1.76 13.92
CA GLY A 315 5.47 1.63 12.61
C GLY A 315 3.97 1.79 12.74
N GLU A 316 3.32 2.36 11.72
CA GLU A 316 1.88 2.54 11.62
C GLU A 316 1.43 2.45 10.16
N HIS A 317 0.20 2.03 9.94
CA HIS A 317 -0.44 2.07 8.63
C HIS A 317 -1.90 2.51 8.73
N PRO A 318 -2.49 3.06 7.65
CA PRO A 318 -3.94 3.27 7.57
C PRO A 318 -4.71 1.94 7.74
N PRO A 319 -6.00 1.98 8.10
CA PRO A 319 -6.85 0.79 8.07
C PRO A 319 -6.73 0.07 6.73
N ALA A 320 -6.65 -1.26 6.74
CA ALA A 320 -6.37 -2.02 5.54
C ALA A 320 -7.03 -3.40 5.57
N ILE A 321 -7.35 -3.86 4.37
CA ILE A 321 -7.74 -5.23 4.04
C ILE A 321 -6.77 -5.76 2.98
N SER A 322 -6.67 -7.08 2.82
CA SER A 322 -5.73 -7.66 1.85
C SER A 322 -6.33 -8.87 1.14
N GLY A 323 -6.00 -8.98 -0.15
CA GLY A 323 -6.04 -10.23 -0.89
C GLY A 323 -4.61 -10.66 -1.19
N ILE A 324 -4.29 -10.78 -2.48
CA ILE A 324 -2.89 -10.81 -2.94
C ILE A 324 -2.29 -9.40 -2.84
N GLU A 325 -3.07 -8.39 -3.17
CA GLU A 325 -2.72 -6.97 -3.04
C GLU A 325 -3.44 -6.34 -1.83
N THR A 326 -2.78 -5.36 -1.20
CA THR A 326 -3.32 -4.62 -0.06
C THR A 326 -4.19 -3.47 -0.54
N VAL A 327 -5.32 -3.26 0.14
CA VAL A 327 -6.17 -2.08 -0.03
C VAL A 327 -6.11 -1.29 1.27
N TYR A 328 -5.32 -0.22 1.26
CA TYR A 328 -5.32 0.78 2.34
C TYR A 328 -6.54 1.67 2.18
N ILE A 329 -7.27 1.90 3.26
CA ILE A 329 -8.47 2.73 3.34
C ILE A 329 -8.05 4.14 3.74
N GLU A 330 -8.08 5.05 2.77
CA GLU A 330 -7.68 6.43 2.98
C GLU A 330 -8.82 7.24 3.61
N PRO A 331 -8.58 8.06 4.65
CA PRO A 331 -9.62 8.88 5.30
C PRO A 331 -10.26 9.94 4.38
N GLU A 332 -9.51 10.34 3.34
CA GLU A 332 -9.87 11.41 2.41
C GLU A 332 -9.95 10.80 1.00
N GLY A 333 -11.06 10.12 0.70
CA GLY A 333 -11.17 9.34 -0.53
C GLY A 333 -12.60 9.10 -0.99
N LYS A 334 -12.72 8.55 -2.19
CA LYS A 334 -13.98 7.97 -2.69
C LYS A 334 -14.19 6.61 -2.02
N PRO A 335 -15.45 6.17 -1.86
CA PRO A 335 -15.71 4.86 -1.28
C PRO A 335 -15.07 3.75 -2.11
N TYR A 336 -14.52 2.76 -1.43
CA TYR A 336 -13.98 1.55 -2.05
C TYR A 336 -15.14 0.69 -2.55
N MET A 337 -15.14 0.46 -3.86
CA MET A 337 -16.17 -0.31 -4.55
C MET A 337 -16.06 -1.80 -4.22
N VAL A 338 -17.13 -2.38 -3.70
CA VAL A 338 -17.30 -3.81 -3.47
C VAL A 338 -18.22 -4.37 -4.57
N GLY A 339 -17.74 -5.31 -5.37
CA GLY A 339 -18.48 -5.84 -6.51
C GLY A 339 -19.60 -6.80 -6.08
N GLU A 340 -20.85 -6.46 -6.38
CA GLU A 340 -22.07 -7.18 -5.92
C GLU A 340 -22.49 -8.39 -6.76
N ARG A 341 -21.89 -8.63 -7.94
CA ARG A 341 -22.46 -9.56 -8.95
C ARG A 341 -22.21 -11.03 -8.68
N THR A 342 -21.33 -11.35 -7.74
CA THR A 342 -20.97 -12.70 -7.28
C THR A 342 -21.88 -13.13 -6.13
N ASN A 343 -23.18 -12.87 -6.34
CA ASN A 343 -24.23 -13.03 -5.34
C ASN A 343 -25.40 -13.82 -5.97
N VAL A 344 -25.74 -14.97 -5.41
CA VAL A 344 -26.81 -15.85 -5.92
C VAL A 344 -28.19 -15.20 -5.79
N LEU A 345 -28.40 -14.36 -4.78
CA LEU A 345 -29.67 -13.65 -4.56
C LEU A 345 -29.82 -12.44 -5.50
N GLY A 346 -28.73 -11.71 -5.75
CA GLY A 346 -28.73 -10.46 -6.51
C GLY A 346 -28.46 -10.58 -8.02
N SER A 347 -27.79 -11.66 -8.46
CA SER A 347 -27.30 -11.79 -9.84
C SER A 347 -27.84 -13.05 -10.52
N ARG A 348 -28.88 -12.87 -11.35
CA ARG A 348 -29.50 -13.97 -12.12
C ARG A 348 -28.49 -14.79 -12.94
N LYS A 349 -27.49 -14.13 -13.53
CA LYS A 349 -26.45 -14.81 -14.32
C LYS A 349 -25.58 -15.67 -13.42
N PHE A 350 -25.15 -15.15 -12.28
CA PHE A 350 -24.31 -15.88 -11.33
C PHE A 350 -25.07 -17.07 -10.73
N LYS A 351 -26.32 -16.84 -10.26
CA LYS A 351 -27.22 -17.91 -9.79
C LYS A 351 -27.32 -19.07 -10.78
N GLN A 352 -27.54 -18.78 -12.06
CA GLN A 352 -27.64 -19.82 -13.09
C GLN A 352 -26.33 -20.60 -13.23
N LEU A 353 -25.18 -19.93 -13.24
CA LEU A 353 -23.88 -20.59 -13.37
C LEU A 353 -23.56 -21.48 -12.17
N ILE A 354 -23.87 -21.04 -10.95
CA ILE A 354 -23.71 -21.85 -9.73
C ILE A 354 -24.65 -23.07 -9.76
N ALA A 355 -25.92 -22.84 -10.09
CA ALA A 355 -26.90 -23.93 -10.20
C ALA A 355 -26.50 -24.99 -11.24
N ASP A 356 -25.89 -24.57 -12.35
CA ASP A 356 -25.40 -25.44 -13.42
C ASP A 356 -24.02 -26.07 -13.14
N GLY A 357 -23.40 -25.79 -11.98
CA GLY A 357 -22.06 -26.29 -11.63
C GLY A 357 -20.92 -25.67 -12.44
N LYS A 358 -21.15 -24.50 -13.06
CA LYS A 358 -20.20 -23.80 -13.94
C LYS A 358 -19.34 -22.79 -13.18
N TYR A 359 -18.65 -23.24 -12.13
CA TYR A 359 -17.86 -22.39 -11.23
C TYR A 359 -16.73 -21.62 -11.95
N GLU A 360 -16.14 -22.21 -13.00
CA GLU A 360 -15.09 -21.56 -13.81
C GLU A 360 -15.63 -20.34 -14.57
N GLU A 361 -16.84 -20.45 -15.15
CA GLU A 361 -17.53 -19.32 -15.79
C GLU A 361 -18.05 -18.31 -14.74
N ALA A 362 -18.42 -18.79 -13.55
CA ALA A 362 -18.87 -17.93 -12.46
C ALA A 362 -17.73 -17.04 -11.93
N SER A 363 -16.53 -17.59 -11.77
CA SER A 363 -15.35 -16.85 -11.29
C SER A 363 -14.87 -15.77 -12.27
N GLU A 364 -15.23 -15.89 -13.56
CA GLU A 364 -15.04 -14.82 -14.54
C GLU A 364 -15.87 -13.56 -14.26
N ILE A 365 -17.02 -13.70 -13.58
CA ILE A 365 -17.81 -12.55 -13.15
C ILE A 365 -17.04 -11.74 -12.11
N ALA A 366 -16.37 -12.39 -11.15
CA ALA A 366 -15.49 -11.71 -10.19
C ALA A 366 -14.37 -10.94 -10.92
N ARG A 367 -13.66 -11.61 -11.84
CA ARG A 367 -12.58 -10.99 -12.63
C ARG A 367 -13.06 -9.79 -13.45
N ALA A 368 -14.24 -9.89 -14.04
CA ALA A 368 -14.84 -8.79 -14.80
C ALA A 368 -15.13 -7.57 -13.92
N GLN A 369 -15.64 -7.77 -12.70
CA GLN A 369 -15.89 -6.70 -11.74
C GLN A 369 -14.59 -6.00 -11.31
N VAL A 370 -13.52 -6.75 -11.03
CA VAL A 370 -12.19 -6.18 -10.71
C VAL A 370 -11.67 -5.34 -11.87
N LYS A 371 -11.73 -5.85 -13.10
CA LYS A 371 -11.33 -5.10 -14.32
C LYS A 371 -12.15 -3.81 -14.51
N LYS A 372 -13.33 -3.73 -13.90
CA LYS A 372 -14.24 -2.59 -13.95
C LYS A 372 -14.21 -1.73 -12.68
N GLY A 373 -13.19 -1.91 -11.83
CA GLY A 373 -12.90 -1.02 -10.71
C GLY A 373 -13.43 -1.49 -9.35
N ALA A 374 -13.81 -2.76 -9.20
CA ALA A 374 -14.06 -3.34 -7.89
C ALA A 374 -12.72 -3.52 -7.12
N HIS A 375 -12.67 -3.01 -5.89
CA HIS A 375 -11.54 -3.13 -4.97
C HIS A 375 -11.69 -4.30 -4.01
N VAL A 376 -12.91 -4.81 -3.86
CA VAL A 376 -13.27 -6.00 -3.07
C VAL A 376 -14.33 -6.76 -3.86
N ILE A 377 -14.39 -8.09 -3.72
CA ILE A 377 -15.45 -8.91 -4.30
C ILE A 377 -16.31 -9.49 -3.19
N ASP A 378 -17.61 -9.16 -3.20
CA ASP A 378 -18.62 -9.79 -2.35
C ASP A 378 -18.96 -11.19 -2.87
N VAL A 379 -18.98 -12.19 -2.01
CA VAL A 379 -19.24 -13.59 -2.38
C VAL A 379 -20.39 -14.11 -1.54
N CYS A 380 -21.57 -14.21 -2.15
CA CYS A 380 -22.77 -14.77 -1.53
C CYS A 380 -23.26 -15.97 -2.36
N LEU A 381 -23.17 -17.17 -1.78
CA LEU A 381 -23.61 -18.43 -2.40
C LEU A 381 -24.81 -19.05 -1.68
N GLN A 382 -25.39 -18.34 -0.72
CA GLN A 382 -26.54 -18.79 0.04
C GLN A 382 -27.77 -18.99 -0.87
N ASP A 383 -28.18 -20.25 -1.04
CA ASP A 383 -29.39 -20.66 -1.76
C ASP A 383 -30.13 -21.72 -0.92
N PRO A 384 -31.38 -21.49 -0.50
CA PRO A 384 -32.15 -22.46 0.29
C PRO A 384 -32.29 -23.85 -0.34
N ASP A 385 -32.16 -23.94 -1.66
CA ASP A 385 -32.33 -25.18 -2.42
C ASP A 385 -31.00 -25.93 -2.65
N ARG A 386 -29.87 -25.47 -2.10
CA ARG A 386 -28.53 -26.03 -2.36
C ARG A 386 -27.67 -26.13 -1.10
N ASP A 387 -26.57 -26.86 -1.24
CA ASP A 387 -25.52 -26.95 -0.22
C ASP A 387 -24.53 -25.79 -0.42
N GLU A 388 -24.67 -24.76 0.43
CA GLU A 388 -23.84 -23.57 0.38
C GLU A 388 -22.36 -23.89 0.65
N ALA A 389 -22.05 -24.82 1.56
CA ALA A 389 -20.67 -25.17 1.89
C ALA A 389 -19.96 -25.79 0.67
N ALA A 390 -20.64 -26.72 -0.01
CA ALA A 390 -20.12 -27.34 -1.22
C ALA A 390 -19.94 -26.31 -2.36
N ASP A 391 -20.92 -25.42 -2.56
CA ASP A 391 -20.80 -24.37 -3.59
C ASP A 391 -19.67 -23.38 -3.27
N MET A 392 -19.52 -23.00 -2.00
CA MET A 392 -18.47 -22.09 -1.51
C MET A 392 -17.09 -22.70 -1.72
N GLU A 393 -16.89 -23.96 -1.37
CA GLU A 393 -15.62 -24.67 -1.60
C GLU A 393 -15.24 -24.69 -3.09
N GLN A 394 -16.17 -25.11 -3.97
CA GLN A 394 -15.91 -25.22 -5.41
C GLN A 394 -15.63 -23.85 -6.04
N PHE A 395 -16.35 -22.81 -5.62
CA PHE A 395 -16.17 -21.46 -6.15
C PHE A 395 -14.87 -20.81 -5.66
N LEU A 396 -14.57 -20.89 -4.36
CA LEU A 396 -13.41 -20.23 -3.76
C LEU A 396 -12.08 -20.78 -4.30
N GLN A 397 -11.99 -22.09 -4.52
CA GLN A 397 -10.81 -22.73 -5.14
C GLN A 397 -10.41 -22.13 -6.50
N LEU A 398 -11.38 -21.54 -7.21
CA LEU A 398 -11.17 -20.92 -8.52
C LEU A 398 -11.02 -19.40 -8.43
N VAL A 399 -11.88 -18.72 -7.66
CA VAL A 399 -11.90 -17.25 -7.65
C VAL A 399 -10.61 -16.64 -7.09
N VAL A 400 -10.02 -17.25 -6.05
CA VAL A 400 -8.77 -16.78 -5.42
C VAL A 400 -7.58 -16.82 -6.38
N LYS A 401 -7.65 -17.64 -7.43
CA LYS A 401 -6.63 -17.74 -8.49
C LYS A 401 -6.86 -16.71 -9.62
N LYS A 402 -8.04 -16.09 -9.68
CA LYS A 402 -8.44 -15.16 -10.75
C LYS A 402 -8.44 -13.70 -10.35
N VAL A 403 -8.60 -13.40 -9.06
CA VAL A 403 -8.63 -12.04 -8.55
C VAL A 403 -7.53 -11.83 -7.51
N LYS A 404 -6.94 -10.63 -7.54
CA LYS A 404 -5.92 -10.23 -6.56
C LYS A 404 -6.48 -9.45 -5.37
N VAL A 405 -7.71 -8.97 -5.51
CA VAL A 405 -8.39 -8.14 -4.51
C VAL A 405 -8.89 -8.97 -3.33
N PRO A 406 -9.07 -8.36 -2.15
CA PRO A 406 -9.72 -9.01 -1.00
C PRO A 406 -11.12 -9.54 -1.32
N LEU A 407 -11.53 -10.56 -0.57
CA LEU A 407 -12.89 -11.12 -0.61
C LEU A 407 -13.70 -10.64 0.59
N MET A 408 -14.97 -10.36 0.35
CA MET A 408 -16.01 -10.18 1.35
C MET A 408 -16.89 -11.42 1.32
N ILE A 409 -16.89 -12.18 2.41
CA ILE A 409 -17.63 -13.44 2.53
C ILE A 409 -19.01 -13.10 3.08
N ASP A 410 -20.03 -13.23 2.25
CA ASP A 410 -21.42 -12.91 2.56
C ASP A 410 -22.22 -14.19 2.83
N THR A 411 -22.30 -14.55 4.11
CA THR A 411 -23.02 -15.72 4.60
C THR A 411 -23.49 -15.54 6.04
N THR A 412 -24.58 -16.21 6.38
CA THR A 412 -25.11 -16.30 7.75
C THR A 412 -24.71 -17.59 8.46
N ASP A 413 -24.12 -18.55 7.75
CA ASP A 413 -23.69 -19.82 8.31
C ASP A 413 -22.23 -19.75 8.80
N ILE A 414 -22.03 -20.04 10.10
CA ILE A 414 -20.73 -19.98 10.76
C ILE A 414 -19.76 -21.05 10.22
N ALA A 415 -20.25 -22.23 9.87
CA ALA A 415 -19.41 -23.30 9.33
C ALA A 415 -18.96 -22.96 7.90
N VAL A 416 -19.84 -22.37 7.09
CA VAL A 416 -19.48 -21.86 5.75
C VAL A 416 -18.48 -20.71 5.86
N LEU A 417 -18.64 -19.83 6.85
CA LEU A 417 -17.72 -18.73 7.09
C LEU A 417 -16.31 -19.21 7.43
N GLU A 418 -16.19 -20.17 8.35
CA GLU A 418 -14.90 -20.80 8.71
C GLU A 418 -14.26 -21.49 7.50
N LEU A 419 -15.04 -22.26 6.74
CA LEU A 419 -14.60 -22.88 5.49
C LEU A 419 -14.07 -21.83 4.51
N ALA A 420 -14.81 -20.75 4.28
CA ALA A 420 -14.45 -19.71 3.34
C ALA A 420 -13.17 -18.97 3.74
N LEU A 421 -13.00 -18.66 5.03
CA LEU A 421 -11.79 -18.00 5.55
C LEU A 421 -10.53 -18.87 5.37
N SER A 422 -10.66 -20.20 5.36
CA SER A 422 -9.55 -21.12 5.08
C SER A 422 -9.00 -21.03 3.64
N PHE A 423 -9.73 -20.42 2.71
CA PHE A 423 -9.28 -20.13 1.34
C PHE A 423 -8.69 -18.72 1.18
N SER A 424 -8.78 -17.85 2.19
CA SER A 424 -8.30 -16.47 2.10
C SER A 424 -6.90 -16.29 2.66
N GLN A 425 -5.91 -16.17 1.77
CA GLN A 425 -4.55 -15.76 2.14
C GLN A 425 -4.54 -14.42 2.89
N GLY A 426 -5.36 -13.47 2.42
CA GLY A 426 -5.42 -12.12 2.93
C GLY A 426 -6.38 -11.89 4.09
N LYS A 427 -6.44 -10.66 4.58
CA LYS A 427 -7.43 -10.13 5.54
C LYS A 427 -8.75 -9.89 4.82
N ALA A 428 -9.63 -10.88 4.90
CA ALA A 428 -10.98 -10.86 4.31
C ALA A 428 -11.94 -10.00 5.13
N ILE A 429 -13.12 -9.73 4.56
CA ILE A 429 -14.24 -9.09 5.27
C ILE A 429 -15.35 -10.13 5.49
N ILE A 430 -15.87 -10.20 6.71
CA ILE A 430 -17.05 -10.99 7.07
C ILE A 430 -18.29 -10.12 6.91
N ASN A 431 -19.23 -10.53 6.07
CA ASN A 431 -20.50 -9.85 5.84
C ASN A 431 -21.65 -10.80 6.23
N SER A 432 -22.40 -10.58 7.31
CA SER A 432 -22.25 -9.56 8.37
C SER A 432 -22.68 -10.13 9.72
N ILE A 433 -22.45 -9.36 10.79
CA ILE A 433 -23.00 -9.63 12.13
C ILE A 433 -23.91 -8.48 12.58
N ASN A 434 -24.79 -8.75 13.54
CA ASN A 434 -25.69 -7.76 14.13
C ASN A 434 -26.16 -8.18 15.53
N LEU A 435 -26.98 -7.34 16.18
CA LEU A 435 -27.53 -7.57 17.52
C LEU A 435 -29.01 -8.01 17.50
N GLU A 436 -29.54 -8.50 16.37
CA GLU A 436 -30.94 -8.91 16.24
C GLU A 436 -31.33 -9.98 17.27
N ASP A 437 -30.45 -10.97 17.45
CA ASP A 437 -30.57 -12.07 18.42
C ASP A 437 -29.73 -11.79 19.70
N GLY A 438 -29.49 -10.52 20.02
CA GLY A 438 -28.56 -10.10 21.05
C GLY A 438 -27.10 -10.41 20.68
N GLU A 439 -26.28 -10.81 21.64
CA GLU A 439 -24.83 -10.99 21.44
C GLU A 439 -24.43 -12.34 20.80
N GLU A 440 -25.36 -13.24 20.50
CA GLU A 440 -25.06 -14.62 20.10
C GLU A 440 -24.16 -14.70 18.86
N LYS A 441 -24.47 -13.92 17.81
CA LYS A 441 -23.66 -13.87 16.59
C LYS A 441 -22.26 -13.31 16.86
N PHE A 442 -22.15 -12.29 17.73
CA PHE A 442 -20.85 -11.73 18.09
C PHE A 442 -19.99 -12.81 18.76
N ALA A 443 -20.53 -13.50 19.76
CA ALA A 443 -19.81 -14.54 20.49
C ALA A 443 -19.36 -15.72 19.59
N LYS A 444 -20.09 -16.02 18.52
CA LYS A 444 -19.75 -17.10 17.57
C LYS A 444 -18.75 -16.66 16.49
N VAL A 445 -18.82 -15.42 16.02
CA VAL A 445 -18.00 -14.92 14.90
C VAL A 445 -16.68 -14.31 15.37
N THR A 446 -16.63 -13.65 16.53
CA THR A 446 -15.38 -13.02 17.01
C THR A 446 -14.23 -14.01 17.22
N PRO A 447 -14.43 -15.27 17.65
CA PRO A 447 -13.35 -16.26 17.68
C PRO A 447 -12.77 -16.53 16.29
N LEU A 448 -13.61 -16.58 15.24
CA LEU A 448 -13.15 -16.76 13.86
C LEU A 448 -12.35 -15.54 13.37
N ILE A 449 -12.78 -14.33 13.73
CA ILE A 449 -12.05 -13.09 13.45
C ILE A 449 -10.64 -13.13 14.04
N HIS A 450 -10.50 -13.49 15.32
CA HIS A 450 -9.21 -13.61 15.99
C HIS A 450 -8.35 -14.76 15.45
N ARG A 451 -9.00 -15.84 14.97
CA ARG A 451 -8.32 -17.02 14.42
C ARG A 451 -7.75 -16.77 13.02
N PHE A 452 -8.49 -16.07 12.15
CA PHE A 452 -8.15 -15.90 10.73
C PHE A 452 -7.68 -14.49 10.33
N GLY A 453 -7.89 -13.50 11.20
CA GLY A 453 -7.54 -12.11 10.96
C GLY A 453 -8.42 -11.47 9.89
N ALA A 454 -9.71 -11.32 10.18
CA ALA A 454 -10.69 -10.74 9.27
C ALA A 454 -11.27 -9.43 9.81
N ALA A 455 -11.66 -8.53 8.91
CA ALA A 455 -12.53 -7.40 9.24
C ALA A 455 -14.01 -7.86 9.24
N VAL A 456 -14.91 -7.06 9.81
CA VAL A 456 -16.32 -7.44 9.93
C VAL A 456 -17.27 -6.30 9.64
N VAL A 457 -18.29 -6.58 8.84
CA VAL A 457 -19.45 -5.71 8.63
C VAL A 457 -20.44 -5.91 9.77
N VAL A 458 -20.83 -4.81 10.42
CA VAL A 458 -21.81 -4.78 11.50
C VAL A 458 -23.03 -4.00 11.05
N GLY A 459 -24.13 -4.70 10.84
CA GLY A 459 -25.41 -4.07 10.51
C GLY A 459 -25.94 -3.27 11.70
N THR A 460 -26.47 -2.07 11.43
CA THR A 460 -27.19 -1.28 12.45
C THR A 460 -28.59 -1.86 12.76
N ILE A 461 -28.59 -3.11 13.24
CA ILE A 461 -29.77 -3.90 13.61
C ILE A 461 -29.57 -4.38 15.05
N ASP A 462 -30.57 -4.18 15.90
CA ASP A 462 -30.60 -4.71 17.26
C ASP A 462 -31.92 -5.42 17.55
N GLU A 463 -32.19 -5.77 18.81
CA GLU A 463 -33.39 -6.52 19.23
C GLU A 463 -34.70 -5.75 18.95
N ARG A 464 -34.63 -4.46 18.63
CA ARG A 464 -35.76 -3.63 18.21
C ARG A 464 -36.01 -3.70 16.70
N GLY A 465 -35.10 -4.31 15.95
CA GLY A 465 -35.14 -4.44 14.49
C GLY A 465 -34.10 -3.54 13.80
N GLN A 466 -34.35 -3.27 12.52
CA GLN A 466 -33.47 -2.47 11.67
C GLN A 466 -33.59 -0.98 12.01
N ALA A 467 -32.47 -0.30 12.25
CA ALA A 467 -32.46 1.12 12.58
C ALA A 467 -32.77 1.98 11.35
N ILE A 468 -33.78 2.85 11.45
CA ILE A 468 -34.24 3.69 10.32
C ILE A 468 -33.75 5.12 10.46
N THR A 469 -33.88 5.73 11.64
CA THR A 469 -33.44 7.11 11.84
C THR A 469 -31.92 7.20 12.06
N ALA A 470 -31.32 8.33 11.70
CA ALA A 470 -29.89 8.57 11.86
C ALA A 470 -29.43 8.38 13.32
N LYS A 471 -30.26 8.79 14.28
CA LYS A 471 -30.02 8.61 15.71
C LYS A 471 -30.01 7.13 16.10
N GLU A 472 -31.01 6.36 15.67
CA GLU A 472 -31.07 4.93 15.99
C GLU A 472 -29.87 4.19 15.39
N LYS A 473 -29.46 4.52 14.16
CA LYS A 473 -28.29 3.94 13.51
C LYS A 473 -27.02 4.20 14.35
N LEU A 474 -26.85 5.44 14.82
CA LEU A 474 -25.75 5.81 15.70
C LEU A 474 -25.79 5.06 17.04
N ASP A 475 -26.96 5.01 17.70
CA ASP A 475 -27.13 4.34 18.99
C ASP A 475 -26.74 2.85 18.90
N VAL A 476 -27.14 2.16 17.82
CA VAL A 476 -26.77 0.75 17.58
C VAL A 476 -25.29 0.61 17.27
N ALA A 477 -24.71 1.51 16.45
CA ALA A 477 -23.29 1.47 16.11
C ALA A 477 -22.39 1.66 17.34
N VAL A 478 -22.69 2.65 18.20
CA VAL A 478 -21.95 2.88 19.45
C VAL A 478 -22.04 1.67 20.38
N ARG A 479 -23.25 1.13 20.58
CA ARG A 479 -23.44 -0.08 21.41
C ARG A 479 -22.65 -1.27 20.87
N SER A 480 -22.67 -1.47 19.56
CA SER A 480 -21.97 -2.58 18.90
C SER A 480 -20.46 -2.42 18.99
N HIS A 481 -19.94 -1.20 18.78
CA HIS A 481 -18.53 -0.86 18.97
C HIS A 481 -18.07 -1.16 20.40
N ASP A 482 -18.82 -0.69 21.41
CA ASP A 482 -18.47 -0.91 22.81
C ASP A 482 -18.36 -2.39 23.17
N LEU A 483 -19.28 -3.22 22.66
CA LEU A 483 -19.24 -4.67 22.85
C LEU A 483 -18.04 -5.29 22.13
N LEU A 484 -17.90 -5.04 20.83
CA LEU A 484 -16.86 -5.67 20.00
C LEU A 484 -15.44 -5.29 20.47
N VAL A 485 -15.23 -4.04 20.86
CA VAL A 485 -13.93 -3.54 21.31
C VAL A 485 -13.67 -3.91 22.77
N ASN A 486 -14.56 -3.54 23.70
CA ASN A 486 -14.25 -3.68 25.13
C ASN A 486 -14.48 -5.10 25.66
N LYS A 487 -15.43 -5.86 25.09
CA LYS A 487 -15.74 -7.22 25.54
C LYS A 487 -15.06 -8.29 24.69
N TYR A 488 -15.09 -8.14 23.36
CA TYR A 488 -14.53 -9.14 22.43
C TYR A 488 -13.12 -8.81 21.92
N GLY A 489 -12.56 -7.65 22.26
CA GLY A 489 -11.16 -7.30 22.00
C GLY A 489 -10.83 -7.02 20.52
N LEU A 490 -11.81 -6.66 19.69
CA LEU A 490 -11.56 -6.25 18.31
C LEU A 490 -10.90 -4.87 18.26
N LYS A 491 -10.08 -4.65 17.23
CA LYS A 491 -9.62 -3.30 16.89
C LYS A 491 -10.75 -2.52 16.21
N SER A 492 -10.90 -1.23 16.54
CA SER A 492 -11.93 -0.40 15.91
C SER A 492 -11.79 -0.26 14.40
N GLU A 493 -10.57 -0.37 13.87
CA GLU A 493 -10.26 -0.30 12.44
C GLU A 493 -10.66 -1.55 11.63
N ASP A 494 -11.05 -2.62 12.32
CA ASP A 494 -11.57 -3.85 11.71
C ASP A 494 -13.10 -3.88 11.67
N ILE A 495 -13.76 -2.85 12.20
CA ILE A 495 -15.22 -2.75 12.31
C ILE A 495 -15.75 -1.82 11.21
N ILE A 496 -16.59 -2.38 10.35
CA ILE A 496 -17.22 -1.67 9.23
C ILE A 496 -18.73 -1.59 9.50
N PHE A 497 -19.28 -0.42 9.78
CA PHE A 497 -20.71 -0.25 10.06
C PHE A 497 -21.53 -0.15 8.77
N ASP A 498 -22.52 -1.03 8.62
CA ASP A 498 -23.56 -0.89 7.61
C ASP A 498 -24.70 -0.04 8.19
N ALA A 499 -24.81 1.19 7.68
CA ALA A 499 -25.84 2.13 8.06
C ALA A 499 -27.23 1.74 7.52
N LEU A 500 -27.37 0.64 6.78
CA LEU A 500 -28.60 0.08 6.19
C LEU A 500 -29.30 1.02 5.20
N VAL A 501 -29.54 0.50 4.00
CA VAL A 501 -30.26 1.21 2.93
C VAL A 501 -31.65 0.63 2.73
N PHE A 502 -32.64 1.50 2.66
CA PHE A 502 -34.04 1.14 2.42
C PHE A 502 -34.53 1.66 1.06
N PRO A 503 -35.48 0.97 0.42
CA PRO A 503 -35.95 1.35 -0.90
C PRO A 503 -36.90 2.55 -0.86
N VAL A 504 -36.60 3.60 -1.63
CA VAL A 504 -37.47 4.79 -1.73
C VAL A 504 -38.63 4.60 -2.71
N GLY A 505 -38.56 3.58 -3.56
CA GLY A 505 -39.50 3.35 -4.66
C GLY A 505 -40.75 2.53 -4.32
N THR A 506 -40.85 1.99 -3.10
CA THR A 506 -41.89 1.02 -2.71
C THR A 506 -43.19 1.67 -2.23
N GLY A 507 -43.15 2.95 -1.82
CA GLY A 507 -44.29 3.64 -1.20
C GLY A 507 -44.60 3.17 0.23
N ASP A 508 -43.69 2.43 0.86
CA ASP A 508 -43.82 2.04 2.26
C ASP A 508 -43.64 3.27 3.17
N GLN A 509 -44.67 3.57 3.96
CA GLN A 509 -44.68 4.70 4.89
C GLN A 509 -43.54 4.63 5.91
N GLN A 510 -43.07 3.43 6.26
CA GLN A 510 -41.95 3.23 7.18
C GLN A 510 -40.61 3.71 6.59
N TYR A 511 -40.48 3.74 5.26
CA TYR A 511 -39.24 4.09 4.57
C TYR A 511 -39.23 5.50 3.98
N ILE A 512 -40.29 6.27 4.17
CA ILE A 512 -40.33 7.68 3.76
C ILE A 512 -39.25 8.47 4.50
N GLY A 513 -38.37 9.16 3.76
CA GLY A 513 -37.26 9.94 4.31
C GLY A 513 -36.05 9.12 4.75
N SER A 514 -36.11 7.78 4.71
CA SER A 514 -35.05 6.88 5.17
C SER A 514 -33.71 7.06 4.44
N ALA A 515 -33.74 7.49 3.17
CA ALA A 515 -32.52 7.75 2.39
C ALA A 515 -31.70 8.91 2.99
N ALA A 516 -32.37 10.00 3.38
CA ALA A 516 -31.75 11.14 4.04
C ALA A 516 -31.24 10.76 5.44
N GLU A 517 -32.03 10.01 6.21
CA GLU A 517 -31.63 9.49 7.53
C GLU A 517 -30.39 8.59 7.46
N THR A 518 -30.23 7.83 6.37
CA THR A 518 -29.05 6.98 6.14
C THR A 518 -27.80 7.81 5.82
N ILE A 519 -27.92 8.84 4.98
CA ILE A 519 -26.83 9.79 4.70
C ILE A 519 -26.36 10.45 6.01
N GLU A 520 -27.32 10.92 6.81
CA GLU A 520 -27.02 11.55 8.10
C GLU A 520 -26.47 10.55 9.12
N GLY A 521 -26.96 9.31 9.14
CA GLY A 521 -26.45 8.23 9.97
C GLY A 521 -24.98 7.92 9.69
N ILE A 522 -24.57 7.86 8.41
CA ILE A 522 -23.15 7.72 8.02
C ILE A 522 -22.31 8.86 8.62
N ARG A 523 -22.76 10.10 8.46
CA ARG A 523 -22.06 11.29 8.97
C ARG A 523 -21.87 11.19 10.48
N LEU A 524 -22.94 10.86 11.22
CA LEU A 524 -22.91 10.75 12.67
C LEU A 524 -22.00 9.60 13.16
N ILE A 525 -22.08 8.44 12.52
CA ILE A 525 -21.21 7.29 12.83
C ILE A 525 -19.75 7.67 12.59
N LYS A 526 -19.43 8.31 11.46
CA LYS A 526 -18.06 8.70 11.12
C LYS A 526 -17.49 9.76 12.07
N GLU A 527 -18.32 10.72 12.49
CA GLU A 527 -17.93 11.75 13.46
C GLU A 527 -17.71 11.17 14.86
N THR A 528 -18.52 10.20 15.28
CA THR A 528 -18.49 9.61 16.63
C THR A 528 -17.43 8.51 16.76
N LEU A 529 -17.28 7.68 15.73
CA LEU A 529 -16.41 6.51 15.69
C LEU A 529 -15.40 6.64 14.54
N PRO A 530 -14.48 7.63 14.56
CA PRO A 530 -13.64 7.98 13.40
C PRO A 530 -12.63 6.89 13.00
N LYS A 531 -12.33 5.94 13.90
CA LYS A 531 -11.47 4.79 13.62
C LYS A 531 -12.20 3.66 12.89
N CYS A 532 -13.54 3.63 12.95
CA CYS A 532 -14.35 2.65 12.26
C CYS A 532 -14.65 3.10 10.83
N GLN A 533 -15.07 2.15 10.02
CA GLN A 533 -15.38 2.33 8.61
C GLN A 533 -16.88 2.21 8.42
N THR A 534 -17.38 2.65 7.27
CA THR A 534 -18.80 2.61 6.93
C THR A 534 -19.00 1.95 5.56
N ILE A 535 -20.06 1.18 5.41
CA ILE A 535 -20.42 0.51 4.16
C ILE A 535 -21.91 0.66 3.88
N LEU A 536 -22.31 0.57 2.61
CA LEU A 536 -23.70 0.47 2.22
C LEU A 536 -23.91 -0.49 1.04
N GLY A 537 -25.01 -1.24 1.09
CA GLY A 537 -25.64 -1.87 -0.07
C GLY A 537 -26.38 -0.86 -0.95
N LEU A 538 -25.68 -0.16 -1.85
CA LEU A 538 -26.22 0.99 -2.57
C LEU A 538 -27.45 0.64 -3.43
N SER A 539 -27.42 -0.52 -4.09
CA SER A 539 -28.46 -0.96 -5.04
C SER A 539 -29.86 -1.12 -4.44
N ASN A 540 -29.97 -1.18 -3.11
CA ASN A 540 -31.22 -1.29 -2.38
C ASN A 540 -32.07 -0.01 -2.43
N VAL A 541 -31.45 1.18 -2.51
CA VAL A 541 -32.17 2.46 -2.50
C VAL A 541 -33.15 2.57 -3.67
N SER A 542 -32.76 2.05 -4.82
CA SER A 542 -33.51 2.16 -6.07
C SER A 542 -34.41 0.96 -6.38
N PHE A 543 -34.56 0.02 -5.44
CA PHE A 543 -35.45 -1.12 -5.65
C PHE A 543 -36.90 -0.65 -5.87
N GLY A 544 -37.59 -1.24 -6.84
CA GLY A 544 -38.94 -0.85 -7.25
C GLY A 544 -39.01 0.27 -8.31
N LEU A 545 -37.90 0.93 -8.65
CA LEU A 545 -37.88 2.01 -9.65
C LEU A 545 -37.63 1.52 -11.09
N PRO A 546 -38.00 2.31 -12.13
CA PRO A 546 -37.70 1.99 -13.52
C PRO A 546 -36.18 1.85 -13.77
N PRO A 547 -35.72 0.90 -14.60
CA PRO A 547 -34.29 0.60 -14.79
C PRO A 547 -33.40 1.82 -15.08
N ALA A 548 -33.85 2.70 -15.98
CA ALA A 548 -33.10 3.92 -16.32
C ALA A 548 -32.99 4.91 -15.14
N GLY A 549 -34.02 4.97 -14.28
CA GLY A 549 -33.98 5.80 -13.08
C GLY A 549 -33.13 5.21 -11.96
N ARG A 550 -32.93 3.88 -11.92
CA ARG A 550 -32.10 3.23 -10.90
C ARG A 550 -30.64 3.67 -10.98
N GLU A 551 -30.09 3.72 -12.19
CA GLU A 551 -28.68 4.09 -12.42
C GLU A 551 -28.43 5.56 -12.05
N VAL A 552 -29.37 6.46 -12.38
CA VAL A 552 -29.33 7.87 -11.95
C VAL A 552 -29.44 8.00 -10.43
N LEU A 553 -30.46 7.40 -9.81
CA LEU A 553 -30.69 7.51 -8.36
C LEU A 553 -29.51 6.95 -7.57
N ASN A 554 -28.99 5.78 -7.94
CA ASN A 554 -27.84 5.18 -7.28
C ASN A 554 -26.62 6.11 -7.34
N THR A 555 -26.35 6.71 -8.50
CA THR A 555 -25.22 7.62 -8.72
C THR A 555 -25.33 8.89 -7.87
N VAL A 556 -26.52 9.51 -7.82
CA VAL A 556 -26.77 10.70 -6.99
C VAL A 556 -26.72 10.36 -5.51
N TYR A 557 -27.29 9.23 -5.10
CA TYR A 557 -27.27 8.78 -3.72
C TYR A 557 -25.85 8.50 -3.22
N LEU A 558 -25.04 7.83 -4.04
CA LEU A 558 -23.63 7.57 -3.76
C LEU A 558 -22.83 8.86 -3.57
N TYR A 559 -23.09 9.89 -4.38
CA TYR A 559 -22.44 11.19 -4.25
C TYR A 559 -22.68 11.82 -2.87
N HIS A 560 -23.93 11.81 -2.39
CA HIS A 560 -24.27 12.34 -1.07
C HIS A 560 -23.73 11.48 0.07
N CYS A 561 -23.78 10.15 -0.04
CA CYS A 561 -23.19 9.25 0.97
C CYS A 561 -21.67 9.42 1.04
N THR A 562 -20.99 9.60 -0.09
CA THR A 562 -19.55 9.89 -0.14
C THR A 562 -19.23 11.19 0.61
N LYS A 563 -20.02 12.25 0.41
CA LYS A 563 -19.86 13.51 1.16
C LYS A 563 -20.10 13.36 2.66
N ALA A 564 -20.96 12.43 3.07
CA ALA A 564 -21.20 12.11 4.47
C ALA A 564 -20.07 11.30 5.12
N GLY A 565 -19.14 10.75 4.33
CA GLY A 565 -17.99 9.99 4.82
C GLY A 565 -18.07 8.48 4.59
N LEU A 566 -18.83 8.03 3.59
CA LEU A 566 -18.92 6.60 3.24
C LEU A 566 -17.57 6.04 2.79
N ASP A 567 -17.11 4.96 3.44
CA ASP A 567 -15.82 4.33 3.15
C ASP A 567 -15.91 3.20 2.10
N TYR A 568 -16.99 2.41 2.11
CA TYR A 568 -17.20 1.28 1.19
C TYR A 568 -18.59 1.33 0.57
N THR A 569 -18.74 0.76 -0.63
CA THR A 569 -20.06 0.64 -1.27
C THR A 569 -20.19 -0.66 -2.04
N ILE A 570 -21.20 -1.47 -1.72
CA ILE A 570 -21.56 -2.68 -2.46
C ILE A 570 -22.41 -2.25 -3.65
N ILE A 571 -21.87 -2.44 -4.85
CA ILE A 571 -22.44 -1.89 -6.08
C ILE A 571 -22.08 -2.73 -7.33
N ASN A 572 -22.91 -2.63 -8.35
CA ASN A 572 -22.57 -3.06 -9.70
C ASN A 572 -21.62 -2.08 -10.40
N THR A 573 -20.32 -2.36 -10.35
CA THR A 573 -19.28 -1.50 -10.95
C THR A 573 -19.37 -1.39 -12.47
N GLU A 574 -20.08 -2.28 -13.17
CA GLU A 574 -20.23 -2.24 -14.63
C GLU A 574 -21.27 -1.23 -15.12
N LYS A 575 -22.13 -0.73 -14.22
CA LYS A 575 -23.27 0.15 -14.54
C LYS A 575 -23.22 1.52 -13.89
N LEU A 576 -22.12 1.83 -13.21
CA LEU A 576 -21.96 3.12 -12.54
C LEU A 576 -21.80 4.23 -13.58
N GLU A 577 -22.69 5.22 -13.55
CA GLU A 577 -22.61 6.42 -14.39
C GLU A 577 -21.82 7.54 -13.67
N ARG A 578 -21.30 8.51 -14.43
CA ARG A 578 -20.61 9.68 -13.86
C ARG A 578 -21.64 10.65 -13.31
N TYR A 579 -21.50 11.02 -12.04
CA TYR A 579 -22.33 12.07 -11.46
C TYR A 579 -22.35 13.35 -12.30
N ALA A 580 -21.21 13.76 -12.88
CA ALA A 580 -21.15 14.95 -13.72
C ALA A 580 -21.65 14.76 -15.16
N SER A 581 -21.77 13.52 -15.63
CA SER A 581 -22.40 13.24 -16.94
C SER A 581 -23.92 13.24 -16.88
N LEU A 582 -24.49 13.14 -15.67
CA LEU A 582 -25.94 13.13 -15.50
C LEU A 582 -26.54 14.49 -15.90
N PRO A 583 -27.58 14.51 -16.76
CA PRO A 583 -28.33 15.72 -17.05
C PRO A 583 -28.82 16.41 -15.77
N GLU A 584 -28.75 17.74 -15.73
CA GLU A 584 -29.09 18.53 -14.54
C GLU A 584 -30.50 18.25 -14.02
N ASN A 585 -31.47 18.14 -14.93
CA ASN A 585 -32.86 17.80 -14.59
C ASN A 585 -33.00 16.40 -13.95
N GLU A 586 -32.20 15.43 -14.36
CA GLU A 586 -32.22 14.07 -13.80
C GLU A 586 -31.60 14.02 -12.41
N ARG A 587 -30.53 14.79 -12.20
CA ARG A 587 -29.93 14.96 -10.87
C ARG A 587 -30.91 15.62 -9.90
N MET A 588 -31.54 16.71 -10.31
CA MET A 588 -32.51 17.42 -9.46
C MET A 588 -33.70 16.53 -9.08
N LEU A 589 -34.23 15.73 -10.02
CA LEU A 589 -35.31 14.79 -9.72
C LEU A 589 -34.89 13.70 -8.73
N ALA A 590 -33.67 13.18 -8.86
CA ALA A 590 -33.13 12.20 -7.93
C ALA A 590 -32.86 12.80 -6.54
N GLU A 591 -32.28 13.99 -6.45
CA GLU A 591 -32.06 14.72 -5.19
C GLU A 591 -33.39 15.00 -4.47
N GLU A 592 -34.40 15.47 -5.20
CA GLU A 592 -35.73 15.75 -4.64
C GLU A 592 -36.37 14.47 -4.09
N LEU A 593 -36.25 13.34 -4.79
CA LEU A 593 -36.74 12.05 -4.31
C LEU A 593 -35.98 11.56 -3.06
N ILE A 594 -34.67 11.82 -2.95
CA ILE A 594 -33.83 11.39 -1.82
C ILE A 594 -34.13 12.21 -0.55
N PHE A 595 -34.22 13.53 -0.67
CA PHE A 595 -34.32 14.42 0.50
C PHE A 595 -35.76 14.77 0.89
N ASN A 596 -36.68 14.78 -0.09
CA ASN A 596 -38.09 15.12 0.11
C ASN A 596 -38.99 13.97 -0.35
N THR A 597 -38.63 12.72 -0.01
CA THR A 597 -39.38 11.51 -0.42
C THR A 597 -40.85 11.63 -0.01
N ASN A 598 -41.76 11.55 -0.96
CA ASN A 598 -43.20 11.46 -0.75
C ASN A 598 -43.89 10.91 -2.02
N ASP A 599 -45.21 10.70 -1.97
CA ASP A 599 -45.97 10.14 -3.10
C ASP A 599 -45.85 10.99 -4.38
N GLU A 600 -45.75 12.32 -4.25
CA GLU A 600 -45.63 13.23 -5.38
C GLU A 600 -44.24 13.16 -6.03
N THR A 601 -43.18 13.24 -5.25
CA THR A 601 -41.79 13.17 -5.76
C THR A 601 -41.50 11.81 -6.38
N LEU A 602 -42.03 10.73 -5.79
CA LEU A 602 -41.95 9.39 -6.37
C LEU A 602 -42.71 9.30 -7.70
N ALA A 603 -43.93 9.81 -7.77
CA ALA A 603 -44.73 9.79 -9.00
C ALA A 603 -44.06 10.60 -10.13
N GLN A 604 -43.50 11.77 -9.81
CA GLN A 604 -42.76 12.60 -10.77
C GLN A 604 -41.53 11.87 -11.32
N PHE A 605 -40.73 11.27 -10.44
CA PHE A 605 -39.54 10.50 -10.83
C PHE A 605 -39.90 9.31 -11.72
N VAL A 606 -40.88 8.50 -11.31
CA VAL A 606 -41.32 7.33 -12.07
C VAL A 606 -41.90 7.75 -13.42
N ALA A 607 -42.74 8.81 -13.48
CA ALA A 607 -43.31 9.29 -14.73
C ALA A 607 -42.24 9.71 -15.74
N PHE A 608 -41.18 10.41 -15.27
CA PHE A 608 -40.06 10.83 -16.10
C PHE A 608 -39.32 9.62 -16.72
N PHE A 609 -38.92 8.65 -15.89
CA PHE A 609 -38.10 7.51 -16.33
C PHE A 609 -38.89 6.36 -16.99
N ARG A 610 -40.23 6.36 -16.92
CA ARG A 610 -41.07 5.36 -17.60
C ARG A 610 -41.23 5.62 -19.10
N VAL A 611 -41.12 6.88 -19.51
CA VAL A 611 -41.26 7.32 -20.92
C VAL A 611 -39.89 7.39 -21.62
N LYS A 612 -38.81 7.63 -20.85
CA LYS A 612 -37.45 7.70 -21.38
C LYS A 612 -36.96 6.30 -21.80
N LYS A 613 -36.68 6.12 -23.10
CA LYS A 613 -35.89 4.98 -23.57
C LYS A 613 -34.41 5.26 -23.28
N VAL A 614 -33.65 4.21 -22.95
CA VAL A 614 -32.19 4.25 -22.90
C VAL A 614 -31.69 4.53 -24.32
N GLU A 615 -31.48 5.80 -24.66
CA GLU A 615 -30.83 6.17 -25.90
C GLU A 615 -29.34 5.89 -25.76
N LYS A 616 -28.80 4.99 -26.60
CA LYS A 616 -27.36 4.95 -26.84
C LYS A 616 -26.98 6.28 -27.49
N ALA A 617 -26.30 7.15 -26.74
CA ALA A 617 -25.83 8.41 -27.26
C ALA A 617 -24.90 8.15 -28.46
N VAL A 618 -25.39 8.46 -29.67
CA VAL A 618 -24.54 8.75 -30.82
C VAL A 618 -24.43 10.27 -30.87
N ILE A 619 -23.33 10.80 -30.36
CA ILE A 619 -23.07 12.24 -30.34
C ILE A 619 -22.71 12.66 -31.77
N ALA A 620 -23.67 13.19 -32.53
CA ALA A 620 -23.37 14.00 -33.70
C ALA A 620 -23.15 15.45 -33.23
N SER A 621 -21.88 15.84 -33.01
CA SER A 621 -21.55 17.12 -32.38
C SER A 621 -21.36 18.25 -33.40
N ASN A 622 -21.87 19.44 -33.10
CA ASN A 622 -21.57 20.72 -33.77
C ASN A 622 -20.22 21.34 -33.33
N LEU A 623 -19.34 20.57 -32.67
CA LEU A 623 -18.08 21.06 -32.09
C LEU A 623 -16.98 21.19 -33.15
N THR A 624 -15.99 22.06 -32.93
CA THR A 624 -14.77 22.12 -33.76
C THR A 624 -13.92 20.85 -33.61
N VAL A 625 -12.96 20.61 -34.53
CA VAL A 625 -12.06 19.43 -34.45
C VAL A 625 -11.29 19.43 -33.12
N GLU A 626 -10.83 20.60 -32.66
CA GLU A 626 -10.12 20.74 -31.40
C GLU A 626 -11.00 20.43 -30.18
N GLU A 627 -12.25 20.89 -30.19
CA GLU A 627 -13.23 20.61 -29.13
C GLU A 627 -13.64 19.14 -29.10
N ARG A 628 -13.79 18.50 -30.26
CA ARG A 628 -14.05 17.04 -30.35
C ARG A 628 -12.89 16.22 -29.82
N LEU A 629 -11.65 16.56 -30.20
CA LEU A 629 -10.46 15.88 -29.68
C LEU A 629 -10.34 16.02 -28.16
N ALA A 630 -10.66 17.18 -27.59
CA ALA A 630 -10.73 17.35 -26.15
C ALA A 630 -11.87 16.53 -25.51
N SER A 631 -13.06 16.53 -26.13
CA SER A 631 -14.22 15.75 -25.67
C SER A 631 -13.96 14.25 -25.68
N TYR A 632 -13.30 13.69 -26.70
CA TYR A 632 -12.95 12.26 -26.72
C TYR A 632 -12.04 11.86 -25.55
N VAL A 633 -11.11 12.74 -25.17
CA VAL A 633 -10.27 12.55 -23.98
C VAL A 633 -11.11 12.61 -22.71
N VAL A 634 -12.01 13.60 -22.56
CA VAL A 634 -12.89 13.72 -21.38
C VAL A 634 -13.85 12.52 -21.25
N GLU A 635 -14.43 12.08 -22.36
CA GLU A 635 -15.37 10.96 -22.43
C GLU A 635 -14.67 9.60 -22.32
N GLY A 636 -13.37 9.52 -22.60
CA GLY A 636 -12.62 8.27 -22.58
C GLY A 636 -12.97 7.35 -23.76
N THR A 637 -13.42 7.91 -24.89
CA THR A 637 -13.80 7.16 -26.09
C THR A 637 -12.74 7.22 -27.20
N LYS A 638 -12.50 6.08 -27.86
CA LYS A 638 -11.63 5.98 -29.05
C LYS A 638 -12.44 6.11 -30.36
N GLN A 639 -13.76 6.16 -30.28
CA GLN A 639 -14.64 6.18 -31.44
C GLN A 639 -14.63 7.57 -32.09
N GLY A 640 -14.25 7.65 -33.37
CA GLY A 640 -14.07 8.93 -34.10
C GLY A 640 -12.74 9.65 -33.82
N LEU A 641 -11.96 9.20 -32.83
CA LEU A 641 -10.71 9.82 -32.40
C LEU A 641 -9.68 9.94 -33.54
N ILE A 642 -9.41 8.83 -34.24
CA ILE A 642 -8.34 8.78 -35.26
C ILE A 642 -8.68 9.64 -36.47
N GLU A 643 -9.94 9.65 -36.88
CA GLU A 643 -10.44 10.44 -38.01
C GLU A 643 -10.26 11.95 -37.75
N ASP A 644 -10.59 12.41 -36.54
CA ASP A 644 -10.39 13.80 -36.13
C ASP A 644 -8.91 14.16 -35.88
N ILE A 645 -8.08 13.20 -35.46
CA ILE A 645 -6.62 13.41 -35.36
C ILE A 645 -6.02 13.67 -36.75
N GLU A 646 -6.45 12.94 -37.78
CA GLU A 646 -5.99 13.17 -39.16
C GLU A 646 -6.47 14.51 -39.71
N LEU A 647 -7.70 14.92 -39.39
CA LEU A 647 -8.19 16.27 -39.73
C LEU A 647 -7.36 17.37 -39.04
N ALA A 648 -7.00 17.19 -37.77
CA ALA A 648 -6.15 18.13 -37.05
C ALA A 648 -4.71 18.17 -37.61
N ARG A 649 -4.17 17.04 -38.09
CA ARG A 649 -2.84 16.93 -38.71
C ARG A 649 -2.69 17.74 -40.00
N ALA A 650 -3.79 18.10 -40.66
CA ALA A 650 -3.75 19.00 -41.81
C ALA A 650 -3.35 20.44 -41.44
N HIS A 651 -3.53 20.83 -40.18
CA HIS A 651 -3.34 22.21 -39.70
C HIS A 651 -2.30 22.34 -38.58
N TYR A 652 -2.01 21.26 -37.85
CA TYR A 652 -1.09 21.25 -36.70
C TYR A 652 -0.06 20.12 -36.81
N SER A 653 1.14 20.32 -36.27
CA SER A 653 2.11 19.25 -36.10
C SER A 653 1.63 18.22 -35.06
N PRO A 654 2.09 16.94 -35.14
CA PRO A 654 1.75 15.92 -34.14
C PRO A 654 1.96 16.37 -32.68
N LEU A 655 3.02 17.15 -32.42
CA LEU A 655 3.31 17.68 -31.08
C LEU A 655 2.36 18.79 -30.64
N GLU A 656 1.89 19.63 -31.56
CA GLU A 656 0.91 20.68 -31.27
C GLU A 656 -0.47 20.08 -30.99
N ILE A 657 -0.83 18.96 -31.61
CA ILE A 657 -2.07 18.23 -31.33
C ILE A 657 -2.02 17.62 -29.92
N ILE A 658 -0.89 17.00 -29.55
CA ILE A 658 -0.66 16.45 -28.21
C ILE A 658 -0.72 17.56 -27.17
N ASN A 659 0.12 18.59 -27.29
CA ASN A 659 0.25 19.67 -26.31
C ASN A 659 -0.93 20.68 -26.33
N GLY A 660 -1.79 20.63 -27.35
CA GLY A 660 -2.94 21.52 -27.51
C GLY A 660 -4.26 20.84 -27.12
N PRO A 661 -5.09 20.43 -28.09
CA PRO A 661 -6.45 19.93 -27.82
C PRO A 661 -6.49 18.70 -26.92
N LEU A 662 -5.57 17.74 -27.08
CA LEU A 662 -5.55 16.52 -26.26
C LEU A 662 -5.18 16.81 -24.80
N MET A 663 -4.17 17.65 -24.57
CA MET A 663 -3.81 18.10 -23.22
C MET A 663 -4.90 18.97 -22.57
N LYS A 664 -5.60 19.82 -23.32
CA LYS A 664 -6.79 20.54 -22.79
C LYS A 664 -7.87 19.59 -22.29
N GLY A 665 -8.12 18.51 -23.03
CA GLY A 665 -9.02 17.44 -22.57
C GLY A 665 -8.53 16.81 -21.26
N MET A 666 -7.23 16.58 -21.13
CA MET A 666 -6.63 16.04 -19.89
C MET A 666 -6.67 17.03 -18.71
N GLU A 667 -6.51 18.33 -18.97
CA GLU A 667 -6.69 19.38 -17.95
C GLU A 667 -8.12 19.40 -17.41
N GLU A 668 -9.11 19.27 -18.30
CA GLU A 668 -10.51 19.20 -17.92
C GLU A 668 -10.85 17.91 -17.16
N VAL A 669 -10.29 16.76 -17.57
CA VAL A 669 -10.34 15.50 -16.79
C VAL A 669 -9.76 15.72 -15.39
N GLY A 670 -8.64 16.44 -15.27
CA GLY A 670 -8.05 16.81 -13.99
C GLY A 670 -8.97 17.70 -13.14
N ARG A 671 -9.63 18.70 -13.75
CA ARG A 671 -10.61 19.56 -13.06
C ARG A 671 -11.80 18.75 -12.55
N LEU A 672 -12.40 17.93 -13.39
CA LEU A 672 -13.55 17.10 -13.04
C LEU A 672 -13.17 16.07 -11.96
N PHE A 673 -11.99 15.44 -12.06
CA PHE A 673 -11.52 14.52 -11.03
C PHE A 673 -11.33 15.20 -9.67
N ASN A 674 -10.72 16.38 -9.63
CA ASN A 674 -10.52 17.16 -8.40
C ASN A 674 -11.84 17.64 -7.76
N ASN A 675 -12.87 17.84 -8.56
CA ASN A 675 -14.21 18.21 -8.10
C ASN A 675 -15.06 16.99 -7.65
N ASN A 676 -14.50 15.78 -7.65
CA ASN A 676 -15.22 14.53 -7.42
C ASN A 676 -16.32 14.24 -8.47
N GLU A 677 -16.13 14.72 -9.69
CA GLU A 677 -17.06 14.61 -10.83
C GLU A 677 -16.71 13.45 -11.79
N LEU A 678 -15.45 12.98 -11.79
CA LEU A 678 -14.96 11.77 -12.48
C LEU A 678 -14.42 10.73 -11.49
N ILE A 679 -14.63 9.44 -11.76
CA ILE A 679 -14.01 8.35 -10.98
C ILE A 679 -12.66 7.92 -11.58
N VAL A 680 -11.85 7.19 -10.82
CA VAL A 680 -10.50 6.77 -11.26
C VAL A 680 -10.56 5.93 -12.54
N ALA A 681 -11.52 5.01 -12.65
CA ALA A 681 -11.70 4.17 -13.83
C ALA A 681 -11.86 4.98 -15.14
N GLU A 682 -12.35 6.20 -15.02
CA GLU A 682 -12.66 7.10 -16.13
C GLU A 682 -11.48 7.96 -16.50
N VAL A 683 -10.74 8.43 -15.51
CA VAL A 683 -9.41 9.01 -15.71
C VAL A 683 -8.51 8.00 -16.42
N LEU A 684 -8.60 6.70 -16.08
CA LEU A 684 -7.88 5.64 -16.79
C LEU A 684 -8.35 5.46 -18.24
N GLN A 685 -9.65 5.59 -18.52
CA GLN A 685 -10.15 5.57 -19.90
C GLN A 685 -9.68 6.78 -20.70
N SER A 686 -9.72 7.98 -20.10
CA SER A 686 -9.17 9.20 -20.68
C SER A 686 -7.67 9.07 -20.95
N ALA A 687 -6.93 8.44 -20.04
CA ALA A 687 -5.51 8.14 -20.22
C ALA A 687 -5.28 7.13 -21.35
N GLU A 688 -6.14 6.12 -21.50
CA GLU A 688 -6.11 5.17 -22.62
C GLU A 688 -6.37 5.83 -23.98
N VAL A 689 -7.29 6.80 -24.03
CA VAL A 689 -7.50 7.64 -25.22
C VAL A 689 -6.25 8.46 -25.51
N MET A 690 -5.70 9.14 -24.50
CA MET A 690 -4.48 9.93 -24.65
C MET A 690 -3.31 9.06 -25.16
N LYS A 691 -3.13 7.87 -24.60
CA LYS A 691 -2.11 6.90 -25.02
C LYS A 691 -2.32 6.45 -26.47
N ALA A 692 -3.55 6.15 -26.85
CA ALA A 692 -3.89 5.79 -28.23
C ALA A 692 -3.60 6.94 -29.21
N SER A 693 -3.93 8.18 -28.83
CA SER A 693 -3.63 9.37 -29.64
C SER A 693 -2.13 9.57 -29.84
N VAL A 694 -1.34 9.48 -28.77
CA VAL A 694 0.12 9.64 -28.83
C VAL A 694 0.76 8.53 -29.67
N ALA A 695 0.35 7.28 -29.47
CA ALA A 695 0.86 6.14 -30.24
C ALA A 695 0.54 6.25 -31.74
N TYR A 696 -0.64 6.78 -32.09
CA TYR A 696 -0.98 7.04 -33.50
C TYR A 696 -0.14 8.17 -34.09
N LEU A 697 0.00 9.28 -33.37
CA LEU A 697 0.75 10.47 -33.80
C LEU A 697 2.26 10.22 -33.91
N GLU A 698 2.80 9.25 -33.16
CA GLU A 698 4.20 8.81 -33.23
C GLU A 698 4.64 8.43 -34.66
N GLY A 699 3.78 7.72 -35.40
CA GLY A 699 4.06 7.26 -36.76
C GLY A 699 4.30 8.39 -37.77
N PHE A 700 3.96 9.63 -37.40
CA PHE A 700 4.08 10.81 -38.24
C PHE A 700 5.13 11.81 -37.75
N MET A 701 5.87 11.49 -36.70
CA MET A 701 7.00 12.30 -36.24
C MET A 701 8.22 12.05 -37.14
N GLN A 702 8.89 13.11 -37.59
CA GLN A 702 10.07 12.99 -38.45
C GLN A 702 11.21 12.24 -37.73
N LYS A 703 11.72 11.19 -38.37
CA LYS A 703 12.95 10.48 -37.94
C LYS A 703 14.15 11.14 -38.61
N ASN A 704 15.09 11.67 -37.82
CA ASN A 704 16.37 12.09 -38.34
C ASN A 704 17.32 10.89 -38.30
N GLU A 705 17.61 10.28 -39.45
CA GLU A 705 18.66 9.27 -39.57
C GLU A 705 20.03 9.94 -39.37
N THR A 706 20.48 9.98 -38.12
CA THR A 706 21.80 10.49 -37.71
C THR A 706 22.52 9.45 -36.85
N ALA A 707 23.85 9.54 -36.82
CA ALA A 707 24.72 8.66 -36.03
C ALA A 707 24.30 8.62 -34.54
N VAL A 708 24.49 7.46 -33.89
CA VAL A 708 24.15 7.25 -32.48
C VAL A 708 24.99 8.19 -31.60
N LYS A 709 24.35 9.16 -30.95
CA LYS A 709 24.94 10.22 -30.10
C LYS A 709 25.24 9.78 -28.67
N GLY A 710 24.64 8.69 -28.21
CA GLY A 710 24.79 8.16 -26.86
C GLY A 710 23.63 7.24 -26.48
N LYS A 711 23.77 6.56 -25.34
CA LYS A 711 22.79 5.60 -24.80
C LYS A 711 22.15 6.14 -23.53
N VAL A 712 20.81 6.17 -23.46
CA VAL A 712 20.06 6.68 -22.30
C VAL A 712 19.13 5.60 -21.76
N LEU A 713 19.19 5.37 -20.46
CA LEU A 713 18.27 4.49 -19.75
C LEU A 713 17.09 5.30 -19.22
N LEU A 714 15.87 4.95 -19.60
CA LEU A 714 14.64 5.68 -19.23
C LEU A 714 13.71 4.83 -18.37
N ALA A 715 13.22 5.37 -17.27
CA ALA A 715 12.29 4.70 -16.37
C ALA A 715 11.34 5.69 -15.67
N THR A 716 10.14 5.24 -15.30
CA THR A 716 9.40 5.90 -14.20
C THR A 716 9.85 5.30 -12.87
N VAL A 717 9.96 6.14 -11.84
CA VAL A 717 10.41 5.70 -10.51
C VAL A 717 9.40 4.76 -9.84
N LYS A 718 9.87 4.03 -8.83
CA LYS A 718 9.05 3.11 -8.02
C LYS A 718 7.73 3.77 -7.60
N GLY A 719 6.64 3.04 -7.76
CA GLY A 719 5.29 3.50 -7.40
C GLY A 719 4.64 4.44 -8.43
N ASP A 720 5.37 4.93 -9.43
CA ASP A 720 4.81 5.79 -10.47
C ASP A 720 4.45 5.00 -11.73
N VAL A 721 3.18 5.04 -12.13
CA VAL A 721 2.64 4.35 -13.31
C VAL A 721 2.59 5.23 -14.56
N HIS A 722 2.82 6.54 -14.44
CA HIS A 722 2.52 7.48 -15.51
C HIS A 722 3.63 7.49 -16.56
N ASP A 723 3.39 6.87 -17.73
CA ASP A 723 4.39 6.63 -18.77
C ASP A 723 4.34 7.57 -19.97
N ILE A 724 3.27 8.35 -20.15
CA ILE A 724 3.06 9.17 -21.35
C ILE A 724 4.24 10.13 -21.59
N GLY A 725 4.66 10.87 -20.55
CA GLY A 725 5.80 11.79 -20.65
C GLY A 725 7.12 11.06 -20.96
N LYS A 726 7.38 9.91 -20.32
CA LYS A 726 8.56 9.08 -20.57
C LYS A 726 8.59 8.55 -22.01
N ASN A 727 7.46 8.05 -22.51
CA ASN A 727 7.34 7.53 -23.88
C ASN A 727 7.56 8.67 -24.91
N LEU A 728 7.06 9.87 -24.63
CA LEU A 728 7.31 11.04 -25.49
C LEU A 728 8.81 11.40 -25.54
N VAL A 729 9.49 11.37 -24.39
CA VAL A 729 10.94 11.59 -24.30
C VAL A 729 11.71 10.50 -25.05
N GLU A 730 11.32 9.23 -24.91
CA GLU A 730 11.89 8.10 -25.64
C GLU A 730 11.77 8.30 -27.16
N ILE A 731 10.59 8.65 -27.67
CA ILE A 731 10.36 8.91 -29.10
C ILE A 731 11.25 10.06 -29.57
N ILE A 732 11.27 11.18 -28.83
CA ILE A 732 12.03 12.37 -29.21
C ILE A 732 13.53 12.09 -29.20
N LEU A 733 14.07 11.46 -28.16
CA LEU A 733 15.50 11.15 -28.10
C LEU A 733 15.91 10.11 -29.16
N SER A 734 15.09 9.08 -29.36
CA SER A 734 15.35 8.05 -30.40
C SER A 734 15.37 8.66 -31.80
N ASN A 735 14.41 9.53 -32.11
CA ASN A 735 14.35 10.23 -33.40
C ASN A 735 15.48 11.25 -33.61
N ASN A 736 16.23 11.59 -32.55
CA ASN A 736 17.35 12.53 -32.58
C ASN A 736 18.72 11.86 -32.38
N GLY A 737 18.79 10.54 -32.58
CA GLY A 737 20.04 9.78 -32.63
C GLY A 737 20.50 9.20 -31.29
N PHE A 738 19.67 9.14 -30.24
CA PHE A 738 20.04 8.44 -29.00
C PHE A 738 19.54 6.99 -29.02
N GLN A 739 20.32 6.06 -28.47
CA GLN A 739 19.85 4.70 -28.18
C GLN A 739 19.13 4.69 -26.84
N ILE A 740 17.85 4.34 -26.83
CA ILE A 740 17.05 4.31 -25.60
C ILE A 740 16.88 2.89 -25.08
N ILE A 741 17.15 2.71 -23.79
CA ILE A 741 16.79 1.50 -23.05
C ILE A 741 15.67 1.87 -22.10
N ASN A 742 14.46 1.44 -22.47
CA ASN A 742 13.28 1.73 -21.71
C ASN A 742 12.98 0.61 -20.71
N LEU A 743 13.12 0.88 -19.42
CA LEU A 743 12.79 -0.09 -18.36
C LEU A 743 11.30 -0.15 -18.01
N GLY A 744 10.49 0.74 -18.60
CA GLY A 744 9.05 0.77 -18.39
C GLY A 744 8.64 1.59 -17.17
N ILE A 745 7.63 1.10 -16.45
CA ILE A 745 7.00 1.81 -15.33
C ILE A 745 7.22 1.14 -13.97
N LYS A 746 7.03 1.91 -12.89
CA LYS A 746 7.16 1.45 -11.48
C LYS A 746 8.50 0.78 -11.22
N VAL A 747 9.58 1.30 -11.80
CA VAL A 747 10.88 0.62 -11.79
C VAL A 747 11.57 0.89 -10.45
N PRO A 748 11.89 -0.14 -9.64
CA PRO A 748 12.66 0.03 -8.42
C PRO A 748 14.14 0.33 -8.73
N PRO A 749 14.88 0.98 -7.81
CA PRO A 749 16.30 1.31 -8.01
C PRO A 749 17.16 0.09 -8.37
N ASP A 750 16.92 -1.08 -7.77
CA ASP A 750 17.71 -2.29 -8.02
C ASP A 750 17.68 -2.74 -9.49
N LYS A 751 16.50 -2.67 -10.14
CA LYS A 751 16.38 -2.96 -11.58
C LYS A 751 17.10 -1.93 -12.44
N MET A 752 17.15 -0.67 -12.00
CA MET A 752 17.92 0.36 -12.71
C MET A 752 19.42 0.13 -12.57
N ILE A 753 19.88 -0.28 -11.38
CA ILE A 753 21.27 -0.64 -11.09
C ILE A 753 21.68 -1.85 -11.96
N GLU A 754 20.89 -2.93 -11.96
CA GLU A 754 21.15 -4.12 -12.78
C GLU A 754 21.24 -3.77 -14.27
N ALA A 755 20.24 -3.03 -14.78
CA ALA A 755 20.22 -2.59 -16.17
C ALA A 755 21.39 -1.64 -16.51
N PHE A 756 21.80 -0.80 -15.56
CA PHE A 756 22.98 0.05 -15.72
C PHE A 756 24.25 -0.80 -15.91
N HIS A 757 24.48 -1.81 -15.06
CA HIS A 757 25.64 -2.68 -15.18
C HIS A 757 25.64 -3.51 -16.48
N ARG A 758 24.47 -3.97 -16.92
CA ARG A 758 24.32 -4.74 -18.17
C ARG A 758 24.53 -3.88 -19.41
N GLU A 759 23.87 -2.73 -19.46
CA GLU A 759 23.74 -1.95 -20.69
C GLU A 759 24.76 -0.81 -20.81
N LYS A 760 25.33 -0.37 -19.68
CA LYS A 760 26.29 0.74 -19.56
C LYS A 760 25.82 2.03 -20.27
N PRO A 761 24.68 2.62 -19.86
CA PRO A 761 24.17 3.85 -20.47
C PRO A 761 25.03 5.06 -20.09
N ASP A 762 25.04 6.08 -20.95
CA ASP A 762 25.77 7.35 -20.75
C ASP A 762 25.02 8.33 -19.84
N ALA A 763 23.70 8.14 -19.68
CA ALA A 763 22.83 8.90 -18.79
C ALA A 763 21.58 8.09 -18.39
N ILE A 764 20.97 8.47 -17.26
CA ILE A 764 19.72 7.90 -16.75
C ILE A 764 18.64 9.00 -16.77
N GLY A 765 17.47 8.74 -17.33
CA GLY A 765 16.32 9.63 -17.25
C GLY A 765 15.22 9.06 -16.36
N LEU A 766 14.83 9.82 -15.35
CA LEU A 766 13.79 9.49 -14.38
C LEU A 766 12.56 10.37 -14.58
N SER A 767 11.41 9.75 -14.74
CA SER A 767 10.12 10.44 -14.82
C SER A 767 9.28 10.19 -13.55
N GLY A 768 8.61 11.24 -13.07
CA GLY A 768 7.67 11.13 -11.96
C GLY A 768 6.63 12.24 -11.97
N LEU A 769 5.36 11.87 -11.92
CA LEU A 769 4.23 12.80 -11.99
C LEU A 769 3.83 13.32 -10.61
N LEU A 770 3.88 12.47 -9.58
CA LEU A 770 3.35 12.78 -8.24
C LEU A 770 4.41 13.36 -7.30
N VAL A 771 3.97 14.05 -6.26
CA VAL A 771 4.86 14.56 -5.19
C VAL A 771 5.58 13.42 -4.47
N LYS A 772 4.89 12.28 -4.22
CA LYS A 772 5.52 11.07 -3.68
C LYS A 772 6.56 10.48 -4.66
N SER A 773 6.32 10.55 -5.97
CA SER A 773 7.30 10.12 -6.99
C SER A 773 8.57 10.98 -6.97
N ALA A 774 8.45 12.29 -6.71
CA ALA A 774 9.62 13.15 -6.53
C ALA A 774 10.49 12.73 -5.33
N GLN A 775 9.89 12.20 -4.25
CA GLN A 775 10.65 11.59 -3.14
C GLN A 775 11.33 10.29 -3.56
N GLN A 776 10.66 9.46 -4.38
CA GLN A 776 11.27 8.24 -4.91
C GLN A 776 12.49 8.52 -5.77
N MET A 777 12.55 9.65 -6.49
CA MET A 777 13.77 10.08 -7.18
C MET A 777 14.94 10.37 -6.24
N ILE A 778 14.68 10.84 -5.02
CA ILE A 778 15.72 11.04 -3.99
C ILE A 778 16.27 9.67 -3.57
N ILE A 779 15.37 8.73 -3.27
CA ILE A 779 15.74 7.36 -2.91
C ILE A 779 16.53 6.69 -4.03
N THR A 780 16.06 6.78 -5.28
CA THR A 780 16.77 6.24 -6.45
C THR A 780 18.17 6.85 -6.58
N ALA A 781 18.31 8.16 -6.39
CA ALA A 781 19.61 8.82 -6.39
C ALA A 781 20.54 8.28 -5.28
N GLN A 782 20.03 8.10 -4.06
CA GLN A 782 20.78 7.50 -2.95
C GLN A 782 21.23 6.07 -3.26
N ASP A 783 20.34 5.25 -3.80
CA ASP A 783 20.64 3.85 -4.11
C ASP A 783 21.64 3.72 -5.27
N LEU A 784 21.51 4.54 -6.32
CA LEU A 784 22.50 4.62 -7.40
C LEU A 784 23.88 5.05 -6.86
N ARG A 785 23.92 6.03 -5.95
CA ARG A 785 25.16 6.45 -5.30
C ARG A 785 25.77 5.31 -4.47
N ASN A 786 24.96 4.62 -3.68
CA ASN A 786 25.40 3.49 -2.85
C ASN A 786 25.94 2.33 -3.72
N ALA A 787 25.41 2.17 -4.93
CA ALA A 787 25.90 1.23 -5.94
C ALA A 787 27.15 1.72 -6.70
N GLY A 788 27.66 2.92 -6.41
CA GLY A 788 28.84 3.49 -7.07
C GLY A 788 28.58 3.99 -8.50
N ILE A 789 27.33 4.29 -8.85
CA ILE A 789 26.94 4.82 -10.16
C ILE A 789 26.96 6.35 -10.10
N ASP A 790 27.60 7.00 -11.09
CA ASP A 790 27.80 8.46 -11.13
C ASP A 790 27.45 9.12 -12.47
N VAL A 791 26.87 8.36 -13.41
CA VAL A 791 26.44 8.91 -14.71
C VAL A 791 25.36 10.00 -14.53
N PRO A 792 25.27 11.00 -15.43
CA PRO A 792 24.28 12.05 -15.34
C PRO A 792 22.84 11.53 -15.26
N ILE A 793 22.05 12.08 -14.33
CA ILE A 793 20.62 11.84 -14.18
C ILE A 793 19.84 13.03 -14.73
N LEU A 794 18.91 12.78 -15.64
CA LEU A 794 17.90 13.75 -16.08
C LEU A 794 16.59 13.44 -15.35
N VAL A 795 16.06 14.41 -14.60
CA VAL A 795 14.79 14.25 -13.88
C VAL A 795 13.73 15.17 -14.46
N GLY A 796 12.51 14.66 -14.62
CA GLY A 796 11.39 15.42 -15.16
C GLY A 796 10.02 14.89 -14.72
N GLY A 797 8.98 15.69 -14.95
CA GLY A 797 7.59 15.39 -14.61
C GLY A 797 6.90 16.54 -13.88
N ALA A 798 5.57 16.52 -13.85
CA ALA A 798 4.76 17.70 -13.49
C ALA A 798 4.97 18.19 -12.05
N ALA A 799 5.25 17.29 -11.10
CA ALA A 799 5.51 17.65 -9.71
C ALA A 799 6.96 18.12 -9.44
N LEU A 800 7.87 18.01 -10.42
CA LEU A 800 9.27 18.42 -10.23
C LEU A 800 9.49 19.90 -10.53
N THR A 801 10.47 20.47 -9.83
CA THR A 801 10.94 21.83 -10.09
C THR A 801 12.47 21.87 -10.07
N ARG A 802 13.05 22.82 -10.80
CA ARG A 802 14.51 23.07 -10.79
C ARG A 802 15.07 23.25 -9.37
N LYS A 803 14.31 23.89 -8.47
CA LYS A 803 14.70 24.08 -7.07
C LYS A 803 14.75 22.74 -6.32
N PHE A 804 13.74 21.88 -6.48
CA PHE A 804 13.69 20.58 -5.83
C PHE A 804 14.84 19.68 -6.30
N THR A 805 15.10 19.62 -7.61
CA THR A 805 16.23 18.87 -8.17
C THR A 805 17.56 19.32 -7.55
N LYS A 806 17.82 20.63 -7.48
CA LYS A 806 19.07 21.17 -6.94
C LYS A 806 19.23 20.97 -5.43
N THR A 807 18.16 21.08 -4.66
CA THR A 807 18.22 21.11 -3.19
C THR A 807 17.92 19.78 -2.51
N ARG A 808 17.32 18.82 -3.22
CA ARG A 808 16.85 17.56 -2.64
C ARG A 808 17.36 16.30 -3.35
N ILE A 809 17.51 16.33 -4.68
CA ILE A 809 17.98 15.15 -5.44
C ILE A 809 19.50 15.20 -5.63
N GLN A 810 20.01 16.34 -6.11
CA GLN A 810 21.45 16.52 -6.35
C GLN A 810 22.36 16.28 -5.13
N PRO A 811 22.00 16.64 -3.88
CA PRO A 811 22.86 16.38 -2.72
C PRO A 811 23.03 14.89 -2.40
N GLU A 812 22.06 14.06 -2.81
CA GLU A 812 22.03 12.63 -2.53
C GLU A 812 22.76 11.79 -3.58
N TYR A 813 23.28 12.43 -4.64
CA TYR A 813 23.97 11.78 -5.75
C TYR A 813 25.33 12.44 -6.02
N GLU A 814 26.33 11.63 -6.34
CA GLU A 814 27.69 12.15 -6.61
C GLU A 814 27.83 12.69 -8.03
N GLY A 815 27.11 12.11 -8.99
CA GLY A 815 27.02 12.54 -10.38
C GLY A 815 26.16 13.78 -10.61
N LEU A 816 26.02 14.18 -11.87
CA LEU A 816 25.24 15.35 -12.30
C LEU A 816 23.74 15.05 -12.28
N VAL A 817 22.91 15.90 -11.67
CA VAL A 817 21.44 15.79 -11.71
C VAL A 817 20.84 17.03 -12.37
N LEU A 818 20.19 16.86 -13.52
CA LEU A 818 19.65 17.93 -14.36
C LEU A 818 18.13 17.87 -14.43
N TYR A 819 17.48 19.02 -14.31
CA TYR A 819 16.02 19.14 -14.44
C TYR A 819 15.64 19.43 -15.89
N ALA A 820 14.79 18.59 -16.47
CA ALA A 820 14.15 18.79 -17.76
C ALA A 820 12.70 19.24 -17.55
N LYS A 821 12.34 20.44 -18.04
CA LYS A 821 10.98 20.98 -17.91
C LYS A 821 9.96 20.21 -18.75
N ASP A 822 10.36 19.86 -19.97
CA ASP A 822 9.55 19.15 -20.96
C ASP A 822 10.47 18.29 -21.84
N ALA A 823 9.89 17.53 -22.77
CA ALA A 823 10.65 16.59 -23.58
C ALA A 823 11.65 17.26 -24.55
N MET A 824 11.38 18.49 -24.98
CA MET A 824 12.30 19.26 -25.84
C MET A 824 13.48 19.82 -25.03
N ASP A 825 13.22 20.29 -23.81
CA ASP A 825 14.27 20.65 -22.85
C ASP A 825 15.15 19.43 -22.51
N GLY A 826 14.53 18.26 -22.32
CA GLY A 826 15.24 16.98 -22.14
C GLY A 826 16.15 16.62 -23.32
N LEU A 827 15.68 16.79 -24.55
CA LEU A 827 16.50 16.62 -25.76
C LEU A 827 17.67 17.61 -25.82
N ASN A 828 17.45 18.87 -25.49
CA ASN A 828 18.50 19.88 -25.46
C ASN A 828 19.58 19.53 -24.43
N ILE A 829 19.17 19.09 -23.24
CA ILE A 829 20.08 18.64 -22.19
C ILE A 829 20.87 17.40 -22.65
N ALA A 830 20.20 16.41 -23.22
CA ALA A 830 20.86 15.20 -23.73
C ALA A 830 21.90 15.51 -24.83
N ASN A 831 21.57 16.39 -25.78
CA ASN A 831 22.51 16.85 -26.81
C ASN A 831 23.73 17.56 -26.20
N ASN A 832 23.54 18.37 -25.15
CA ASN A 832 24.66 19.02 -24.46
C ASN A 832 25.52 18.02 -23.68
N LEU A 833 24.94 16.94 -23.15
CA LEU A 833 25.68 15.88 -22.47
C LEU A 833 26.47 14.98 -23.43
N SER A 834 26.01 14.81 -24.67
CA SER A 834 26.71 14.05 -25.72
C SER A 834 27.90 14.81 -26.34
N ASP A 835 27.98 16.12 -26.12
CA ASP A 835 29.05 16.99 -26.61
C ASP A 835 30.13 17.13 -25.50
N PRO A 836 31.36 16.62 -25.68
CA PRO A 836 32.37 16.59 -24.61
C PRO A 836 32.70 17.96 -24.00
N ASP A 837 32.77 19.01 -24.81
CA ASP A 837 33.11 20.36 -24.36
C ASP A 837 31.96 20.97 -23.54
N LYS A 838 30.71 20.75 -23.99
CA LYS A 838 29.53 21.22 -23.26
C LYS A 838 29.27 20.40 -22.00
N ARG A 839 29.57 19.10 -22.01
CA ARG A 839 29.50 18.23 -20.83
C ARG A 839 30.48 18.69 -19.76
N LEU A 840 31.74 18.99 -20.13
CA LEU A 840 32.73 19.56 -19.22
C LEU A 840 32.24 20.88 -18.63
N LYS A 841 31.68 21.77 -19.45
CA LYS A 841 31.11 23.03 -19.00
C LYS A 841 29.95 22.85 -18.02
N LEU A 842 29.04 21.89 -18.25
CA LEU A 842 27.96 21.57 -17.32
C LEU A 842 28.49 21.01 -15.98
N ILE A 843 29.56 20.21 -16.02
CA ILE A 843 30.22 19.68 -14.82
C ILE A 843 30.92 20.81 -14.05
N GLU A 844 31.58 21.74 -14.74
CA GLU A 844 32.19 22.94 -14.15
C GLU A 844 31.16 23.88 -13.53
N GLU A 845 30.06 24.18 -14.24
CA GLU A 845 28.94 24.96 -13.70
C GLU A 845 28.34 24.31 -12.45
N LEU A 846 28.30 22.97 -12.39
CA LEU A 846 27.81 22.25 -11.22
C LEU A 846 28.82 22.24 -10.06
N ARG A 847 30.13 22.17 -10.35
CA ARG A 847 31.21 22.38 -9.36
C ARG A 847 31.22 23.81 -8.82
N ASP A 848 30.99 24.81 -9.67
CA ASP A 848 30.85 26.20 -9.27
C ASP A 848 29.56 26.45 -8.49
N SER A 849 28.50 25.71 -8.79
CA SER A 849 27.27 25.73 -7.99
C SER A 849 27.46 25.06 -6.61
N LYS A 850 28.31 24.03 -6.52
CA LYS A 850 28.75 23.42 -5.25
C LYS A 850 29.67 24.38 -4.48
N SER A 851 30.61 25.08 -5.14
CA SER A 851 31.54 26.01 -4.50
C SER A 851 30.87 27.31 -4.04
N SER A 852 29.88 27.81 -4.77
CA SER A 852 29.03 28.95 -4.35
C SER A 852 28.07 28.56 -3.23
N PHE A 853 27.55 27.34 -3.20
CA PHE A 853 26.85 26.81 -2.00
C PHE A 853 27.81 26.68 -0.82
N VAL A 854 29.05 26.25 -1.03
CA VAL A 854 30.12 26.20 -0.02
C VAL A 854 30.61 27.60 0.37
N GLN A 855 30.41 28.65 -0.43
CA GLN A 855 30.69 30.04 -0.04
C GLN A 855 29.50 30.73 0.67
N GLU A 856 28.25 30.41 0.31
CA GLU A 856 27.05 30.85 1.04
C GLU A 856 26.87 30.09 2.37
N THR A 857 27.38 28.86 2.48
CA THR A 857 27.49 28.12 3.77
C THR A 857 28.84 28.30 4.45
N GLY A 858 29.90 28.66 3.71
CA GLY A 858 31.29 28.78 4.18
C GLY A 858 31.64 30.10 4.87
N ASN A 859 30.65 30.88 5.31
CA ASN A 859 30.85 31.92 6.31
C ASN A 859 30.20 31.59 7.66
N LYS A 860 29.92 30.31 7.91
CA LYS A 860 29.81 29.75 9.26
C LYS A 860 30.77 28.58 9.40
N ASN A 861 31.97 28.89 9.89
CA ASN A 861 32.83 27.89 10.53
C ASN A 861 31.99 27.10 11.54
N LEU A 862 31.86 25.80 11.31
CA LEU A 862 31.45 24.82 12.32
C LEU A 862 32.65 23.94 12.67
N ASP A 863 33.80 24.57 12.90
CA ASP A 863 34.84 23.97 13.71
C ASP A 863 34.40 24.08 15.18
N GLY A 864 34.08 22.94 15.78
CA GLY A 864 33.89 22.80 17.23
C GLY A 864 32.53 23.24 17.77
N ILE A 865 31.44 22.62 17.33
CA ILE A 865 30.29 22.44 18.23
C ILE A 865 30.40 21.07 18.86
N THR A 866 31.14 21.01 19.96
CA THR A 866 30.79 20.09 21.04
C THR A 866 29.32 20.34 21.36
N LEU A 867 28.48 19.30 21.46
CA LEU A 867 27.14 19.42 22.04
C LEU A 867 27.28 19.74 23.54
N THR A 868 27.76 20.92 23.89
CA THR A 868 27.50 21.52 25.18
C THR A 868 26.05 21.97 25.12
N TRP A 869 25.17 21.19 25.73
CA TRP A 869 23.90 21.72 26.22
C TRP A 869 24.21 23.02 26.94
N ALA A 870 23.92 24.16 26.33
CA ALA A 870 24.01 25.44 27.00
C ALA A 870 22.99 25.38 28.14
N ARG A 871 23.46 25.12 29.36
CA ARG A 871 22.61 25.00 30.56
C ARG A 871 21.85 26.29 30.89
N ASN A 872 22.18 27.41 30.25
CA ASN A 872 21.52 28.70 30.44
C ASN A 872 21.06 29.26 29.09
N THR A 873 19.85 28.91 28.69
CA THR A 873 19.07 29.70 27.73
C THR A 873 18.70 31.03 28.38
N SER A 874 18.86 32.15 27.67
CA SER A 874 18.32 33.47 28.05
C SER A 874 16.80 33.56 27.85
N ILE A 875 16.15 32.43 27.53
CA ILE A 875 14.71 32.28 27.50
C ILE A 875 14.27 32.28 28.96
N ASP A 876 13.48 33.29 29.31
CA ASP A 876 12.82 33.37 30.60
C ASP A 876 11.98 32.10 30.80
N LYS A 877 12.34 31.29 31.82
CA LYS A 877 11.69 30.00 32.10
C LYS A 877 10.40 30.17 32.89
N ASP A 878 10.17 31.39 33.38
CA ASP A 878 8.99 31.76 34.17
C ASP A 878 7.95 32.48 33.30
N VAL A 879 8.07 32.42 31.96
CA VAL A 879 7.01 32.91 31.07
C VAL A 879 5.77 32.07 31.30
N PRO A 880 4.64 32.66 31.73
CA PRO A 880 3.42 31.93 31.90
C PRO A 880 3.01 31.31 30.57
N ILE A 881 2.82 29.99 30.57
CA ILE A 881 2.24 29.29 29.44
C ILE A 881 0.80 29.78 29.31
N TYR A 882 0.55 30.62 28.32
CA TYR A 882 -0.81 31.06 28.01
C TYR A 882 -1.55 29.88 27.39
N LEU A 883 -2.41 29.25 28.19
CA LEU A 883 -3.38 28.30 27.69
C LEU A 883 -4.34 29.05 26.77
N ALA A 884 -4.66 28.43 25.63
CA ALA A 884 -5.67 28.96 24.73
C ALA A 884 -6.97 29.23 25.53
N PRO A 885 -7.62 30.40 25.36
CA PRO A 885 -8.86 30.72 26.09
C PRO A 885 -9.95 29.66 25.88
N ASP A 886 -9.99 29.10 24.68
CA ASP A 886 -10.80 27.97 24.28
C ASP A 886 -10.21 27.34 23.00
N MET A 887 -10.78 26.20 22.58
CA MET A 887 -10.50 25.58 21.29
C MET A 887 -11.72 25.62 20.37
N ASP A 888 -12.61 26.58 20.60
CA ASP A 888 -13.78 26.79 19.77
C ASP A 888 -13.39 27.54 18.51
N ARG A 889 -14.24 27.40 17.50
CA ARG A 889 -14.09 28.12 16.24
C ARG A 889 -14.69 29.52 16.42
N HIS A 890 -13.84 30.54 16.36
CA HIS A 890 -14.28 31.93 16.36
C HIS A 890 -14.47 32.42 14.94
N ILE A 891 -15.54 33.18 14.71
CA ILE A 891 -15.83 33.82 13.43
C ILE A 891 -15.88 35.32 13.65
N LEU A 892 -14.84 36.02 13.19
CA LEU A 892 -14.75 37.46 13.21
C LEU A 892 -15.35 38.00 11.91
N LYS A 893 -16.56 38.55 11.98
CA LYS A 893 -17.22 39.18 10.82
C LYS A 893 -16.92 40.68 10.78
N ASN A 894 -16.67 41.20 9.58
CA ASN A 894 -16.42 42.63 9.34
C ASN A 894 -15.20 43.14 10.10
N TYR A 895 -14.10 42.38 10.08
CA TYR A 895 -12.86 42.75 10.73
C TYR A 895 -12.29 44.04 10.09
N PRO A 896 -11.84 45.02 10.89
CA PRO A 896 -11.37 46.31 10.36
C PRO A 896 -10.17 46.14 9.41
N LEU A 897 -10.29 46.68 8.19
CA LEU A 897 -9.24 46.57 7.16
C LEU A 897 -7.93 47.24 7.57
N ASN A 898 -7.99 48.34 8.34
CA ASN A 898 -6.82 49.04 8.85
C ASN A 898 -5.94 48.18 9.78
N HIS A 899 -6.50 47.15 10.43
CA HIS A 899 -5.74 46.17 11.21
C HIS A 899 -5.03 45.14 10.31
N LEU A 900 -5.49 44.97 9.07
CA LEU A 900 -4.95 44.00 8.12
C LEU A 900 -3.91 44.62 7.18
N ILE A 901 -4.07 45.90 6.81
CA ILE A 901 -3.18 46.63 5.89
C ILE A 901 -1.69 46.53 6.26
N PRO A 902 -1.27 46.65 7.53
CA PRO A 902 0.14 46.53 7.92
C PRO A 902 0.77 45.17 7.59
N TYR A 903 -0.06 44.12 7.47
CA TYR A 903 0.38 42.76 7.19
C TYR A 903 0.32 42.39 5.70
N ILE A 904 -0.07 43.34 4.83
CA ILE A 904 -0.05 43.13 3.39
C ILE A 904 1.40 43.08 2.91
N ASN A 905 1.78 41.95 2.30
CA ASN A 905 3.06 41.81 1.62
C ASN A 905 3.01 42.52 0.26
N TRP A 906 3.52 43.75 0.23
CA TRP A 906 3.54 44.61 -0.95
C TRP A 906 4.36 44.04 -2.12
N GLU A 907 5.41 43.28 -1.84
CA GLU A 907 6.24 42.64 -2.85
C GLU A 907 5.42 41.62 -3.66
N MET A 908 4.59 40.85 -2.97
CA MET A 908 3.70 39.86 -3.59
C MET A 908 2.53 40.53 -4.31
N LEU A 909 1.86 41.48 -3.66
CA LEU A 909 0.68 42.12 -4.22
C LEU A 909 1.01 42.90 -5.49
N LEU A 910 1.99 43.81 -5.43
CA LEU A 910 2.34 44.64 -6.58
C LEU A 910 3.15 43.85 -7.60
N GLY A 911 4.09 43.01 -7.14
CA GLY A 911 5.01 42.29 -8.03
C GLY A 911 4.36 41.11 -8.73
N LYS A 912 3.85 40.15 -7.95
CA LYS A 912 3.36 38.87 -8.47
C LYS A 912 1.93 38.94 -8.98
N HIS A 913 1.04 39.61 -8.26
CA HIS A 913 -0.40 39.60 -8.57
C HIS A 913 -0.81 40.72 -9.53
N LEU A 914 -0.23 41.92 -9.39
CA LEU A 914 -0.50 43.05 -10.28
C LEU A 914 0.59 43.26 -11.35
N GLY A 915 1.59 42.37 -11.41
CA GLY A 915 2.50 42.23 -12.54
C GLY A 915 3.64 43.26 -12.62
N LEU A 916 3.98 43.94 -11.52
CA LEU A 916 5.15 44.82 -11.45
C LEU A 916 6.44 43.98 -11.49
N ARG A 917 7.24 44.11 -12.55
CA ARG A 917 8.49 43.36 -12.71
C ARG A 917 9.64 44.06 -11.99
N GLY A 918 10.28 43.34 -11.06
CA GLY A 918 11.43 43.83 -10.29
C GLY A 918 11.12 43.89 -8.79
N SER A 919 12.10 44.31 -7.98
CA SER A 919 11.87 44.42 -6.54
C SER A 919 11.03 45.64 -6.22
N VAL A 920 9.84 45.43 -5.67
CA VAL A 920 8.85 46.49 -5.40
C VAL A 920 9.43 47.51 -4.44
N GLU A 921 10.09 47.07 -3.37
CA GLU A 921 10.74 47.97 -2.40
C GLU A 921 11.82 48.85 -3.06
N LYS A 922 12.63 48.30 -3.97
CA LYS A 922 13.68 49.07 -4.67
C LYS A 922 13.08 50.04 -5.67
N LEU A 923 12.04 49.62 -6.40
CA LEU A 923 11.36 50.45 -7.40
C LEU A 923 10.62 51.63 -6.75
N LEU A 924 9.96 51.40 -5.62
CA LEU A 924 9.31 52.49 -4.85
C LEU A 924 10.34 53.47 -4.27
N LYS A 925 11.46 52.98 -3.72
CA LYS A 925 12.57 53.86 -3.24
C LYS A 925 13.23 54.64 -4.37
N ALA A 926 13.30 54.07 -5.57
CA ALA A 926 13.84 54.73 -6.75
C ALA A 926 12.86 55.71 -7.42
N GLY A 927 11.60 55.80 -6.93
CA GLY A 927 10.57 56.64 -7.52
C GLY A 927 10.13 56.19 -8.91
N ASP A 928 10.19 54.89 -9.21
CA ASP A 928 9.74 54.35 -10.49
C ASP A 928 8.25 54.70 -10.72
N ALA A 929 7.98 55.39 -11.83
CA ALA A 929 6.66 55.96 -12.09
C ALA A 929 5.54 54.91 -12.11
N LYS A 930 5.84 53.70 -12.59
CA LYS A 930 4.86 52.62 -12.67
C LYS A 930 4.61 51.98 -11.32
N ALA A 931 5.65 51.79 -10.51
CA ALA A 931 5.53 51.29 -9.14
C ALA A 931 4.75 52.26 -8.25
N VAL A 932 5.05 53.56 -8.33
CA VAL A 932 4.38 54.60 -7.54
C VAL A 932 2.91 54.71 -7.93
N GLN A 933 2.60 54.81 -9.22
CA GLN A 933 1.21 54.91 -9.69
C GLN A 933 0.37 53.69 -9.29
N LEU A 934 0.95 52.48 -9.38
CA LEU A 934 0.27 51.25 -8.99
C LEU A 934 0.03 51.20 -7.48
N LYS A 935 1.00 51.62 -6.66
CA LYS A 935 0.86 51.71 -5.21
C LYS A 935 -0.23 52.72 -4.81
N GLU A 936 -0.24 53.90 -5.42
CA GLU A 936 -1.25 54.94 -5.15
C GLU A 936 -2.66 54.48 -5.53
N THR A 937 -2.80 53.74 -6.64
CA THR A 937 -4.09 53.17 -7.05
C THR A 937 -4.59 52.16 -6.03
N VAL A 938 -3.72 51.25 -5.57
CA VAL A 938 -4.07 50.25 -4.55
C VAL A 938 -4.40 50.91 -3.21
N ASP A 939 -3.63 51.92 -2.80
CA ASP A 939 -3.89 52.66 -1.57
C ASP A 939 -5.21 53.44 -1.63
N GLY A 940 -5.54 54.01 -2.79
CA GLY A 940 -6.83 54.66 -3.02
C GLY A 940 -8.01 53.70 -2.89
N ILE A 941 -7.88 52.48 -3.43
CA ILE A 941 -8.92 51.44 -3.30
C ILE A 941 -9.06 50.97 -1.84
N LEU A 942 -7.95 50.81 -1.11
CA LEU A 942 -7.98 50.42 0.30
C LEU A 942 -8.61 51.51 1.17
N ALA A 943 -8.30 52.78 0.89
CA ALA A 943 -8.91 53.91 1.59
C ALA A 943 -10.42 54.05 1.29
N ASP A 944 -10.84 53.81 0.05
CA ASP A 944 -12.25 53.82 -0.32
C ASP A 944 -13.03 52.65 0.28
N ALA A 945 -12.41 51.46 0.33
CA ALA A 945 -12.94 50.28 0.99
C ALA A 945 -13.14 50.52 2.50
N GLU A 946 -12.19 51.19 3.17
CA GLU A 946 -12.31 51.57 4.58
C GLU A 946 -13.42 52.61 4.81
N LYS A 947 -13.52 53.62 3.95
CA LYS A 947 -14.48 54.73 4.11
C LYS A 947 -15.92 54.34 3.78
N ASN A 948 -16.12 53.53 2.74
CA ASN A 948 -17.45 53.17 2.23
C ASN A 948 -17.92 51.77 2.66
N GLY A 949 -17.10 51.04 3.42
CA GLY A 949 -17.43 49.68 3.91
C GLY A 949 -17.53 48.63 2.80
N GLN A 950 -16.86 48.86 1.67
CA GLN A 950 -16.69 47.88 0.59
C GLN A 950 -15.55 46.91 0.95
N ASN A 951 -15.62 45.65 0.49
CA ASN A 951 -14.63 44.59 0.81
C ASN A 951 -14.52 44.23 2.31
N ARG A 952 -15.60 43.68 2.88
CA ARG A 952 -15.64 43.22 4.28
C ARG A 952 -14.71 42.03 4.48
N ALA A 953 -13.71 42.18 5.35
CA ALA A 953 -12.86 41.07 5.76
C ALA A 953 -13.56 40.22 6.83
N HIS A 954 -13.55 38.92 6.63
CA HIS A 954 -14.03 37.94 7.60
C HIS A 954 -12.88 37.00 7.93
N ALA A 955 -12.67 36.74 9.22
CA ALA A 955 -11.65 35.81 9.68
C ALA A 955 -12.30 34.68 10.47
N LYS A 956 -11.64 33.52 10.45
CA LYS A 956 -12.01 32.35 11.21
C LYS A 956 -10.75 31.76 11.81
N ASP A 957 -10.69 31.71 13.13
CA ASP A 957 -9.56 31.16 13.88
C ASP A 957 -10.04 30.16 14.92
N ARG A 958 -9.10 29.31 15.33
CA ARG A 958 -9.29 28.25 16.32
C ARG A 958 -7.92 27.86 16.84
N PHE A 959 -7.78 27.70 18.15
CA PHE A 959 -6.59 27.08 18.74
C PHE A 959 -6.69 25.55 18.62
N PHE A 960 -5.61 24.91 18.20
CA PHE A 960 -5.51 23.45 18.11
C PHE A 960 -4.66 22.94 19.28
N PRO A 961 -4.98 21.77 19.85
CA PRO A 961 -4.10 21.14 20.81
C PRO A 961 -2.78 20.81 20.10
N ALA A 962 -1.65 21.15 20.73
CA ALA A 962 -0.34 20.72 20.25
C ALA A 962 -0.25 19.20 20.39
N GLN A 963 0.00 18.50 19.29
CA GLN A 963 0.29 17.05 19.25
C GLN A 963 1.73 16.78 19.67
#